data_AF-A0A2H5XE07-F1
#
_entry.id   AF-A0A2H5XE07-F1
#
_cell.length_a   1.000
_cell.length_b   1.000
_cell.length_c   1.000
_cell.angle_alpha   90.00
_cell.angle_beta   90.00
_cell.angle_gamma   90.00
#
_symmetry.space_group_name_H-M   'P 1'
#
loop_
_entity.id
_entity.type
_entity.pdbx_description
1 polymer ?
#
loop_
_entity_poly.entity_id
_entity_poly.type
_entity_poly.pdbx_seq_one_letter_code
_entity_poly.pdbx_strand_id
1 'polypeptide(L)'
;MWRLVALLVLFCTVATALEPNLLTNGGLDRDADQDGVADGWVAEVHRAEGGEGRFALDPHDKVQGTTSQHIVHTSAKGWVRVSQDGIPAKPNARYLFRCWVKANCRFLLVVYAFKADGSYTTFVVAEGQGTGDTWRLFDGVVLTPSDARSFKISLVTDSEGEARFDGAELIALERPPYAFVPILSVPIRLDGNLSEAAWRQTEPLTPFLELGSGKVAEPATVAKIAATPTHLLIAFRCDEPSPTAMRLRTPDSDEPAYMDDCVEVYLDPQHTHDGFWQFVVTPKGNKWAQQVAPSRWATVWWLLPRPTQRLITNGWQAATTIGNDFWAAEIAIPFALFGVRPTTGTTIGINLCRSRKTTRIVQNSAFVYLDEKSFQRPEKFPHIVFVAASEGAAFGKPLSSTGTEPLSVGKAKRLLSHAIRRFGESADRQGRDGDALLAKLVPKPQRAVVYRGEVAISRTVAIALPQNASALERTAAELLTDTLRRMGLQVTLTHRFTSANRSAVTSAAQRPTAQTASLVVLTTFDRLPVEWRTSLPTSKLRTFFAQRGDEAYALFVGTGNTQRGARVAGIAQQGTRKAKVLCAPLVLVGASARGVFNGVQTLRQLVWANGYGRDLTLPICEIWDYPDLKLRGWHFVAPLRDELPFAERLLDWLALMKFNTLVIEVDDRFPYERHPDIAHPQALTKSQWRRFLAQARRLGFDVIPQVQTFGHFGYVLNKPAYRHLSEHTAPHPRWGFYAYCPSDPATYKLVFDLFDEVLATFQPKWFHIGHDEITFVPIGVCNRCKATGKTAWQLLADDIRKLYDYLKAKGVERVAMWCDQLEPDRTGGYAPYFTHFAADLIPKDIVQFCWHYDARPTFPWLTRLRDKGFEVVACGWYHAQNVWRFAAESFDRKTLGYCGTTWYGVTGFATAVDLMTAVVLGAQNAWSVDNPPINSAPHPTNIAQDLWALVGERPRWGKGTTQSACVDLTPFVNTSLTQWGKEGVVPDRCAALEQMSDTIRCNGVSFRLVKGAQTPPLCVALSSDVTSHEVAPDLVVVPVNAKTPAIYLLMTTTARPVRTEDLYQRGRTDPRKVATLVVRYADGSEERTDLLFRRHVTEWNDRLGCSHARIAWQGKTQRGYLLTLCAYEWHNPKPDVPIASVLLLSANSAVQPVIVSMTIAQNETPLR
;
A
#
# COMPACT_ATOMS: atom_id res chain seq x y z
N MET A 1 9.01 3.81 -44.75
CA MET A 1 8.81 2.93 -43.56
C MET A 1 9.82 3.15 -42.42
N TRP A 2 11.05 3.61 -42.68
CA TRP A 2 12.07 3.84 -41.63
C TRP A 2 11.99 5.19 -40.88
N ARG A 3 11.05 6.08 -41.24
CA ARG A 3 10.82 7.37 -40.55
C ARG A 3 9.64 7.36 -39.56
N LEU A 4 8.90 6.25 -39.45
CA LEU A 4 7.80 6.09 -38.48
C LEU A 4 8.22 5.40 -37.16
N VAL A 5 9.41 4.80 -37.12
CA VAL A 5 9.94 4.13 -35.91
C VAL A 5 10.65 5.11 -34.97
N ALA A 6 11.17 6.23 -35.48
CA ALA A 6 11.84 7.24 -34.67
C ALA A 6 10.89 8.13 -33.84
N LEU A 7 9.59 8.15 -34.15
CA LEU A 7 8.57 8.89 -33.40
C LEU A 7 7.95 8.08 -32.25
N LEU A 8 8.29 6.79 -32.11
CA LEU A 8 7.76 5.89 -31.08
C LEU A 8 8.71 5.68 -29.89
N VAL A 9 9.92 6.26 -29.91
CA VAL A 9 10.92 6.08 -28.85
C VAL A 9 11.06 7.33 -27.93
N LEU A 10 10.31 8.41 -28.18
CA LEU A 10 10.51 9.68 -27.45
C LEU A 10 9.44 10.07 -26.39
N PHE A 11 8.55 9.17 -25.99
CA PHE A 11 7.63 9.41 -24.86
C PHE A 11 7.59 8.22 -23.90
N CYS A 12 8.77 7.85 -23.38
CA CYS A 12 8.90 7.05 -22.15
C CYS A 12 9.43 7.93 -21.01
N THR A 13 8.81 9.09 -20.79
CA THR A 13 8.86 9.73 -19.47
C THR A 13 7.89 8.97 -18.58
N VAL A 14 8.44 8.07 -17.75
CA VAL A 14 7.73 7.63 -16.54
C VAL A 14 7.38 8.91 -15.79
N ALA A 15 6.10 9.27 -15.74
CA ALA A 15 5.64 10.40 -14.95
C ALA A 15 5.95 10.06 -13.48
N THR A 16 7.06 10.56 -12.98
CA THR A 16 7.42 10.47 -11.57
C THR A 16 6.49 11.41 -10.82
N ALA A 17 5.60 10.82 -10.02
CA ALA A 17 4.81 11.53 -9.04
C ALA A 17 5.74 12.39 -8.17
N LEU A 18 5.47 13.68 -8.05
CA LEU A 18 6.21 14.60 -7.20
C LEU A 18 5.27 15.16 -6.14
N GLU A 19 5.62 14.98 -4.87
CA GLU A 19 5.04 15.76 -3.80
C GLU A 19 5.44 17.23 -3.92
N PRO A 20 4.70 18.17 -3.29
CA PRO A 20 5.14 19.57 -3.23
C PRO A 20 6.50 19.71 -2.54
N ASN A 21 6.76 18.86 -1.54
CA ASN A 21 8.05 18.71 -0.89
C ASN A 21 8.44 17.21 -0.93
N LEU A 22 9.55 16.90 -1.59
CA LEU A 22 10.06 15.55 -1.82
C LEU A 22 10.81 14.95 -0.62
N LEU A 23 11.12 15.78 0.38
CA LEU A 23 11.77 15.39 1.63
C LEU A 23 11.12 16.19 2.75
N THR A 24 10.24 15.63 3.57
CA THR A 24 9.82 16.36 4.79
C THR A 24 10.64 15.87 5.96
N ASN A 25 11.34 16.78 6.62
CA ASN A 25 12.32 16.50 7.66
C ASN A 25 13.41 15.48 7.25
N GLY A 26 13.67 15.35 5.95
CA GLY A 26 14.54 14.30 5.41
C GLY A 26 14.12 12.85 5.75
N GLY A 27 13.00 12.58 6.42
CA GLY A 27 12.70 11.25 6.95
C GLY A 27 13.52 10.86 8.19
N LEU A 28 14.06 11.85 8.93
CA LEU A 28 14.92 11.63 10.09
C LEU A 28 14.22 11.09 11.35
N ASP A 29 12.91 10.81 11.28
CA ASP A 29 12.05 10.49 12.43
C ASP A 29 12.01 8.98 12.78
N ARG A 30 12.71 8.12 12.03
CA ARG A 30 12.68 6.66 12.22
C ARG A 30 14.07 6.04 12.13
N ASP A 31 14.30 5.07 13.00
CA ASP A 31 15.50 4.22 13.09
C ASP A 31 15.05 2.86 13.62
N ALA A 32 14.54 2.04 12.70
CA ALA A 32 13.91 0.78 13.05
C ALA A 32 14.93 -0.30 13.41
N ASP A 33 16.14 -0.23 12.85
CA ASP A 33 17.23 -1.18 13.08
C ASP A 33 18.23 -0.73 14.16
N GLN A 34 18.07 0.48 14.70
CA GLN A 34 18.85 1.07 15.79
C GLN A 34 20.34 1.22 15.44
N ASP A 35 20.64 1.50 14.18
CA ASP A 35 22.01 1.66 13.70
C ASP A 35 22.55 3.10 13.86
N GLY A 36 21.69 4.03 14.31
CA GLY A 36 22.03 5.43 14.52
C GLY A 36 21.96 6.29 13.25
N VAL A 37 21.42 5.73 12.17
CA VAL A 37 21.17 6.38 10.88
C VAL A 37 19.67 6.32 10.61
N ALA A 38 19.09 7.41 10.11
CA ALA A 38 17.66 7.39 9.80
C ALA A 38 17.32 6.35 8.71
N ASP A 39 16.20 5.66 8.86
CA ASP A 39 15.71 4.68 7.89
C ASP A 39 15.65 5.30 6.48
N GLY A 40 16.33 4.68 5.50
CA GLY A 40 16.40 5.19 4.13
C GLY A 40 17.54 6.18 3.88
N TRP A 41 18.37 6.47 4.88
CA TRP A 41 19.66 7.13 4.72
C TRP A 41 20.79 6.10 4.70
N VAL A 42 21.91 6.50 4.11
CA VAL A 42 23.14 5.72 4.06
C VAL A 42 24.25 6.58 4.63
N ALA A 43 24.96 6.02 5.60
CA ALA A 43 26.11 6.63 6.22
C ALA A 43 27.40 6.05 5.64
N GLU A 44 28.40 6.89 5.40
CA GLU A 44 29.66 6.47 4.80
C GLU A 44 30.84 7.23 5.40
N VAL A 45 31.92 6.50 5.65
CA VAL A 45 33.20 7.03 6.14
C VAL A 45 34.25 6.71 5.08
N HIS A 46 34.95 7.73 4.58
CA HIS A 46 35.99 7.58 3.56
C HIS A 46 37.31 7.08 4.16
N ARG A 47 37.32 5.81 4.53
CA ARG A 47 38.46 5.17 5.21
C ARG A 47 39.72 5.11 4.33
N ALA A 48 39.57 5.08 3.00
CA ALA A 48 40.68 5.04 2.06
C ALA A 48 41.60 6.28 2.17
N GLU A 49 41.07 7.43 2.58
CA GLU A 49 41.84 8.66 2.83
C GLU A 49 42.10 8.91 4.33
N GLY A 50 41.85 7.92 5.19
CA GLY A 50 42.05 8.03 6.65
C GLY A 50 40.89 8.67 7.40
N GLY A 51 39.67 8.65 6.85
CA GLY A 51 38.45 9.06 7.54
C GLY A 51 38.07 8.11 8.69
N GLU A 52 37.70 8.67 9.84
CA GLU A 52 37.13 7.96 10.99
C GLU A 52 35.96 8.74 11.57
N GLY A 53 34.91 8.05 12.03
CA GLY A 53 33.74 8.71 12.59
C GLY A 53 32.63 7.75 12.98
N ARG A 54 31.55 8.31 13.54
CA ARG A 54 30.33 7.60 13.93
C ARG A 54 29.08 8.44 13.68
N PHE A 55 27.93 7.78 13.70
CA PHE A 55 26.62 8.37 13.45
C PHE A 55 25.69 8.10 14.63
N ALA A 56 24.73 8.99 14.87
CA ALA A 56 23.66 8.82 15.84
C ALA A 56 22.43 9.63 15.43
N LEU A 57 21.26 9.27 15.95
CA LEU A 57 20.08 10.14 15.95
C LEU A 57 19.88 10.75 17.33
N ASP A 58 19.72 12.07 17.37
CA ASP A 58 19.64 12.84 18.61
C ASP A 58 18.20 13.34 18.85
N PRO A 59 17.46 12.80 19.84
CA PRO A 59 16.12 13.26 20.16
C PRO A 59 16.11 14.53 21.02
N HIS A 60 17.27 15.01 21.49
CA HIS A 60 17.37 16.14 22.42
C HIS A 60 17.82 17.42 21.71
N ASP A 61 18.82 17.35 20.83
CA ASP A 61 19.30 18.50 20.04
C ASP A 61 18.75 18.45 18.62
N LYS A 62 17.54 19.00 18.43
CA LYS A 62 16.82 19.02 17.15
C LYS A 62 16.08 20.34 16.93
N VAL A 63 15.78 20.63 15.67
CA VAL A 63 14.95 21.74 15.22
C VAL A 63 13.50 21.30 15.06
N GLN A 64 13.22 20.25 14.29
CA GLN A 64 11.85 19.78 14.01
C GLN A 64 11.76 18.26 14.05
N GLY A 65 10.54 17.72 14.00
CA GLY A 65 10.31 16.27 14.07
C GLY A 65 10.68 15.66 15.44
N THR A 66 11.05 14.38 15.44
CA THR A 66 11.38 13.62 16.66
C THR A 66 12.87 13.59 16.99
N THR A 67 13.73 13.67 15.98
CA THR A 67 15.19 13.42 16.04
C THR A 67 15.93 14.23 14.97
N SER A 68 17.20 14.54 15.20
CA SER A 68 18.14 15.05 14.20
C SER A 68 19.23 14.02 13.90
N GLN A 69 19.82 14.05 12.70
CA GLN A 69 20.96 13.20 12.36
C GLN A 69 22.26 13.85 12.84
N HIS A 70 23.06 13.11 13.59
CA HIS A 70 24.34 13.53 14.16
C HIS A 70 25.50 12.76 13.52
N ILE A 71 26.48 13.51 13.01
CA ILE A 71 27.76 13.03 12.49
C ILE A 71 28.85 13.46 13.46
N VAL A 72 29.72 12.51 13.83
CA VAL A 72 30.97 12.78 14.56
C VAL A 72 32.13 12.31 13.70
N HIS A 73 32.97 13.23 13.25
CA HIS A 73 34.20 12.95 12.50
C HIS A 73 35.39 13.09 13.44
N THR A 74 36.13 12.00 13.67
CA THR A 74 37.20 11.91 14.68
C THR A 74 38.61 11.95 14.12
N SER A 75 38.79 12.22 12.82
CA SER A 75 40.09 12.25 12.17
C SER A 75 40.33 13.55 11.40
N ALA A 76 41.60 13.92 11.26
CA ALA A 76 42.02 15.12 10.53
C ALA A 76 42.08 14.93 9.00
N LYS A 77 41.70 13.76 8.48
CA LYS A 77 41.77 13.40 7.04
C LYS A 77 40.52 12.62 6.60
N GLY A 78 40.30 12.54 5.28
CA GLY A 78 39.12 11.90 4.69
C GLY A 78 37.84 12.69 4.96
N TRP A 79 36.69 12.04 4.73
CA TRP A 79 35.37 12.63 4.95
C TRP A 79 34.38 11.62 5.53
N VAL A 80 33.36 12.14 6.18
CA VAL A 80 32.23 11.39 6.74
C VAL A 80 30.95 12.01 6.17
N ARG A 81 30.01 11.19 5.71
CA ARG A 81 28.74 11.69 5.16
C ARG A 81 27.56 10.84 5.57
N VAL A 82 26.41 11.48 5.58
CA VAL A 82 25.10 10.84 5.52
C VAL A 82 24.41 11.27 4.23
N SER A 83 23.70 10.36 3.59
CA SER A 83 23.01 10.67 2.34
C SER A 83 21.70 9.92 2.18
N GLN A 84 20.77 10.54 1.46
CA GLN A 84 19.55 9.87 0.98
C GLN A 84 19.55 9.89 -0.55
N ASP A 85 19.32 8.75 -1.18
CA ASP A 85 19.31 8.58 -2.63
C ASP A 85 17.94 8.14 -3.17
N GLY A 86 17.83 8.06 -4.50
CA GLY A 86 16.61 7.60 -5.16
C GLY A 86 15.43 8.57 -5.11
N ILE A 87 15.63 9.81 -4.65
CA ILE A 87 14.59 10.86 -4.59
C ILE A 87 14.19 11.22 -6.02
N PRO A 88 12.92 11.18 -6.45
CA PRO A 88 12.57 11.46 -7.84
C PRO A 88 12.88 12.90 -8.28
N ALA A 89 13.34 13.09 -9.52
CA ALA A 89 13.55 14.41 -10.13
C ALA A 89 12.78 14.52 -11.46
N LYS A 90 12.19 15.70 -11.73
CA LYS A 90 11.71 16.07 -13.07
C LYS A 90 12.84 16.77 -13.85
N PRO A 91 13.00 16.48 -15.15
CA PRO A 91 13.91 17.23 -15.99
C PRO A 91 13.49 18.70 -16.16
N ASN A 92 14.48 19.59 -16.31
CA ASN A 92 14.28 21.05 -16.48
C ASN A 92 13.39 21.73 -15.43
N ALA A 93 13.28 21.17 -14.22
CA ALA A 93 12.53 21.74 -13.10
C ALA A 93 13.46 22.36 -12.04
N ARG A 94 12.92 23.32 -11.29
CA ARG A 94 13.60 24.02 -10.20
C ARG A 94 13.14 23.46 -8.87
N TYR A 95 14.10 23.20 -7.99
CA TYR A 95 13.86 22.74 -6.64
C TYR A 95 14.53 23.67 -5.66
N LEU A 96 13.83 24.01 -4.59
CA LEU A 96 14.43 24.64 -3.43
C LEU A 96 14.85 23.51 -2.48
N PHE A 97 16.15 23.37 -2.25
CA PHE A 97 16.66 22.58 -1.15
C PHE A 97 16.86 23.49 0.06
N ARG A 98 16.41 23.08 1.24
CA ARG A 98 16.70 23.76 2.51
C ARG A 98 16.91 22.76 3.64
N CYS A 99 17.76 23.08 4.60
CA CYS A 99 17.95 22.27 5.80
C CYS A 99 18.58 23.09 6.93
N TRP A 100 18.39 22.64 8.15
CA TRP A 100 19.07 23.16 9.32
C TRP A 100 20.36 22.39 9.55
N VAL A 101 21.44 23.13 9.81
CA VAL A 101 22.74 22.56 10.19
C VAL A 101 23.23 23.20 11.47
N LYS A 102 23.75 22.38 12.38
CA LYS A 102 24.53 22.81 13.54
C LYS A 102 25.86 22.09 13.52
N ALA A 103 26.95 22.82 13.30
CA ALA A 103 28.27 22.23 13.16
C ALA A 103 29.35 23.05 13.89
N ASN A 104 30.37 22.37 14.42
CA ASN A 104 31.61 23.00 14.90
C ASN A 104 32.82 22.67 14.02
N CYS A 105 32.60 21.89 12.95
CA CYS A 105 33.60 21.53 11.95
C CYS A 105 33.22 22.08 10.58
N ARG A 106 34.10 21.91 9.60
CA ARG A 106 33.79 22.16 8.18
C ARG A 106 32.71 21.19 7.71
N PHE A 107 31.73 21.73 6.99
CA PHE A 107 30.64 20.97 6.41
C PHE A 107 30.32 21.42 4.99
N LEU A 108 29.77 20.50 4.19
CA LEU A 108 29.21 20.74 2.86
C LEU A 108 27.82 20.14 2.75
N LEU A 109 26.90 20.92 2.18
CA LEU A 109 25.55 20.49 1.80
C LEU A 109 25.50 20.32 0.29
N VAL A 110 25.27 19.09 -0.16
CA VAL A 110 25.38 18.73 -1.58
C VAL A 110 24.12 18.04 -2.06
N VAL A 111 23.60 18.50 -3.20
CA VAL A 111 22.54 17.84 -3.96
C VAL A 111 23.13 17.33 -5.27
N TYR A 112 22.92 16.07 -5.60
CA TYR A 112 23.34 15.46 -6.86
C TYR A 112 22.10 15.16 -7.69
N ALA A 113 22.03 15.60 -8.94
CA ALA A 113 20.98 15.20 -9.89
C ALA A 113 21.53 14.11 -10.83
N PHE A 114 21.07 12.88 -10.67
CA PHE A 114 21.44 11.72 -11.47
C PHE A 114 20.61 11.60 -12.74
N LYS A 115 21.27 11.16 -13.81
CA LYS A 115 20.72 10.84 -15.12
C LYS A 115 20.49 9.33 -15.25
N ALA A 116 19.78 8.93 -16.31
CA ALA A 116 19.43 7.52 -16.53
C ALA A 116 20.64 6.59 -16.74
N ASP A 117 21.78 7.11 -17.19
CA ASP A 117 23.02 6.38 -17.41
C ASP A 117 23.92 6.29 -16.15
N GLY A 118 23.47 6.85 -15.02
CA GLY A 118 24.21 6.90 -13.76
C GLY A 118 25.16 8.08 -13.59
N SER A 119 25.36 8.90 -14.63
CA SER A 119 26.10 10.17 -14.49
C SER A 119 25.28 11.21 -13.72
N TYR A 120 25.93 12.22 -13.12
CA TYR A 120 25.23 13.20 -12.28
C TYR A 120 25.81 14.61 -12.39
N THR A 121 24.98 15.60 -12.06
CA THR A 121 25.37 16.99 -11.85
C THR A 121 25.35 17.31 -10.36
N THR A 122 26.40 17.95 -9.86
CA THR A 122 26.56 18.30 -8.44
C THR A 122 26.19 19.76 -8.20
N PHE A 123 25.41 20.00 -7.15
CA PHE A 123 25.03 21.32 -6.66
C PHE A 123 25.49 21.44 -5.20
N VAL A 124 26.48 22.29 -4.94
CA VAL A 124 26.88 22.64 -3.57
C VAL A 124 25.93 23.75 -3.12
N VAL A 125 25.02 23.42 -2.20
CA VAL A 125 23.99 24.34 -1.73
C VAL A 125 24.55 25.28 -0.67
N ALA A 126 25.37 24.75 0.24
CA ALA A 126 26.14 25.57 1.17
C ALA A 126 27.42 24.86 1.61
N GLU A 127 28.39 25.66 2.04
CA GLU A 127 29.60 25.21 2.73
C GLU A 127 29.91 26.16 3.88
N GLY A 128 30.52 25.67 4.94
CA GLY A 128 30.87 26.51 6.08
C GLY A 128 31.92 25.87 6.99
N GLN A 129 32.62 26.68 7.78
CA GLN A 129 33.61 26.26 8.78
C GLN A 129 32.99 25.95 10.16
N GLY A 130 31.67 25.74 10.20
CA GLY A 130 30.87 25.62 11.42
C GLY A 130 29.84 26.76 11.58
N THR A 131 28.89 26.59 12.50
CA THR A 131 27.75 27.49 12.73
C THR A 131 27.77 28.18 14.11
N GLY A 132 28.81 27.95 14.92
CA GLY A 132 28.97 28.57 16.24
C GLY A 132 28.00 28.03 17.30
N ASP A 133 27.87 26.70 17.37
CA ASP A 133 27.01 25.94 18.31
C ASP A 133 25.51 26.31 18.28
N THR A 134 25.06 26.90 17.17
CA THR A 134 23.66 27.23 16.93
C THR A 134 23.18 26.61 15.62
N TRP A 135 21.91 26.23 15.58
CA TRP A 135 21.25 25.79 14.34
C TRP A 135 21.12 26.97 13.38
N ARG A 136 21.54 26.78 12.14
CA ARG A 136 21.36 27.74 11.04
C ARG A 136 20.65 27.07 9.88
N LEU A 137 19.67 27.77 9.30
CA LEU A 137 18.98 27.36 8.09
C LEU A 137 19.85 27.70 6.89
N PHE A 138 20.06 26.72 6.01
CA PHE A 138 20.71 26.88 4.71
C PHE A 138 19.71 26.52 3.62
N ASP A 139 19.70 27.27 2.53
CA ASP A 139 18.82 27.03 1.40
C ASP A 139 19.48 27.38 0.06
N GLY A 140 18.98 26.77 -1.02
CA GLY A 140 19.46 27.04 -2.37
C GLY A 140 18.60 26.40 -3.46
N VAL A 141 18.60 27.03 -4.63
CA VAL A 141 17.81 26.57 -5.78
C VAL A 141 18.65 25.70 -6.70
N VAL A 142 18.14 24.50 -6.99
CA VAL A 142 18.72 23.50 -7.89
C VAL A 142 17.89 23.48 -9.17
N LEU A 143 18.52 23.74 -10.32
CA LEU A 143 17.92 23.55 -11.64
C LEU A 143 18.38 22.20 -12.21
N THR A 144 17.45 21.28 -12.39
CA THR A 144 17.79 19.95 -12.93
C THR A 144 18.16 20.01 -14.41
N PRO A 145 19.12 19.17 -14.85
CA PRO A 145 19.38 18.91 -16.27
C PRO A 145 18.14 18.40 -17.04
N SER A 146 18.19 18.44 -18.37
CA SER A 146 17.11 18.03 -19.28
C SER A 146 16.83 16.52 -19.31
N ASP A 147 17.66 15.72 -18.65
CA ASP A 147 17.60 14.26 -18.57
C ASP A 147 17.70 13.74 -17.12
N ALA A 148 17.48 14.62 -16.13
CA ALA A 148 17.50 14.26 -14.72
C ALA A 148 16.40 13.25 -14.37
N ARG A 149 16.74 12.29 -13.50
CA ARG A 149 15.85 11.20 -13.05
C ARG A 149 15.67 11.15 -11.55
N SER A 150 16.73 11.38 -10.80
CA SER A 150 16.68 11.32 -9.34
C SER A 150 17.71 12.23 -8.67
N PHE A 151 17.47 12.57 -7.41
CA PHE A 151 18.41 13.25 -6.55
C PHE A 151 19.07 12.29 -5.56
N LYS A 152 20.28 12.67 -5.13
CA LYS A 152 20.89 12.28 -3.86
C LYS A 152 21.18 13.55 -3.07
N ILE A 153 20.91 13.55 -1.77
CA ILE A 153 21.23 14.68 -0.89
C ILE A 153 22.21 14.20 0.17
N SER A 154 23.20 15.05 0.46
CA SER A 154 24.27 14.73 1.41
C SER A 154 24.59 15.89 2.34
N LEU A 155 24.78 15.59 3.62
CA LEU A 155 25.63 16.37 4.52
C LEU A 155 26.99 15.66 4.60
N VAL A 156 28.06 16.41 4.35
CA VAL A 156 29.44 15.92 4.38
C VAL A 156 30.24 16.74 5.38
N THR A 157 31.05 16.08 6.20
CA THR A 157 32.11 16.70 7.02
C THR A 157 33.44 16.11 6.60
N ASP A 158 34.47 16.94 6.50
CA ASP A 158 35.81 16.54 6.06
C ASP A 158 36.91 17.12 6.95
N SER A 159 36.53 17.47 8.18
CA SER A 159 37.42 17.93 9.23
C SER A 159 36.90 17.43 10.58
N GLU A 160 37.81 17.30 11.55
CA GLU A 160 37.49 16.81 12.88
C GLU A 160 36.44 17.69 13.57
N GLY A 161 35.44 17.04 14.16
CA GLY A 161 34.36 17.66 14.93
C GLY A 161 33.00 17.02 14.68
N GLU A 162 31.95 17.79 14.91
CA GLU A 162 30.57 17.33 14.87
C GLU A 162 29.72 18.22 13.96
N ALA A 163 28.83 17.56 13.22
CA ALA A 163 27.77 18.22 12.48
C ALA A 163 26.44 17.51 12.71
N ARG A 164 25.38 18.29 12.92
CA ARG A 164 24.01 17.83 12.99
C ARG A 164 23.23 18.35 11.80
N PHE A 165 22.31 17.53 11.33
CA PHE A 165 21.49 17.73 10.15
C PHE A 165 20.03 17.53 10.56
N ASP A 166 19.19 18.52 10.30
CA ASP A 166 17.76 18.43 10.61
C ASP A 166 16.93 19.26 9.62
N GLY A 167 15.63 19.02 9.57
CA GLY A 167 14.69 19.84 8.82
C GLY A 167 14.97 19.96 7.33
N ALA A 168 15.46 18.88 6.71
CA ALA A 168 15.77 18.84 5.29
C ALA A 168 14.50 18.79 4.43
N GLU A 169 14.44 19.68 3.44
CA GLU A 169 13.34 19.87 2.51
C GLU A 169 13.81 20.03 1.08
N LEU A 170 13.06 19.45 0.13
CA LEU A 170 13.31 19.56 -1.31
C LEU A 170 12.00 19.86 -2.04
N ILE A 171 11.74 21.15 -2.26
CA ILE A 171 10.44 21.67 -2.68
C ILE A 171 10.47 21.97 -4.18
N ALA A 172 9.51 21.43 -4.94
CA ALA A 172 9.38 21.75 -6.37
C ALA A 172 8.81 23.17 -6.55
N LEU A 173 9.60 24.09 -7.10
CA LEU A 173 9.25 25.50 -7.17
C LEU A 173 8.17 25.84 -8.19
N GLU A 174 7.93 24.98 -9.18
CA GLU A 174 6.84 25.17 -10.13
C GLU A 174 5.43 25.04 -9.49
N ARG A 175 5.36 24.60 -8.23
CA ARG A 175 4.13 24.51 -7.44
C ARG A 175 4.07 25.62 -6.39
N PRO A 176 2.89 26.18 -6.10
CA PRO A 176 2.75 27.12 -4.99
C PRO A 176 3.11 26.42 -3.67
N PRO A 177 3.96 27.02 -2.83
CA PRO A 177 4.24 26.48 -1.50
C PRO A 177 2.99 26.58 -0.62
N TYR A 178 2.96 25.80 0.46
CA TYR A 178 1.94 25.93 1.50
C TYR A 178 2.60 26.16 2.87
N ALA A 179 1.88 26.83 3.77
CA ALA A 179 2.34 27.05 5.13
C ALA A 179 1.19 26.92 6.14
N PHE A 180 1.50 26.42 7.33
CA PHE A 180 0.53 26.33 8.43
C PHE A 180 0.58 27.59 9.28
N VAL A 181 -0.58 28.20 9.50
CA VAL A 181 -0.69 29.47 10.22
C VAL A 181 -1.42 29.23 11.54
N PRO A 182 -0.75 29.41 12.70
CA PRO A 182 -1.38 29.20 13.99
C PRO A 182 -2.44 30.27 14.28
N ILE A 183 -3.59 29.84 14.80
CA ILE A 183 -4.61 30.73 15.36
C ILE A 183 -4.26 30.97 16.84
N LEU A 184 -3.65 32.12 17.11
CA LEU A 184 -3.21 32.58 18.41
C LEU A 184 -4.39 33.08 19.26
N SER A 185 -4.31 32.82 20.56
CA SER A 185 -5.23 33.33 21.58
C SER A 185 -4.81 34.68 22.16
N VAL A 186 -3.54 35.07 22.00
CA VAL A 186 -2.95 36.30 22.53
C VAL A 186 -2.77 37.32 21.40
N PRO A 187 -3.16 38.59 21.58
CA PRO A 187 -2.91 39.64 20.60
C PRO A 187 -1.42 39.98 20.51
N ILE A 188 -0.94 40.28 19.29
CA ILE A 188 0.41 40.80 19.02
C ILE A 188 0.35 42.34 19.03
N ARG A 189 1.35 43.00 19.62
CA ARG A 189 1.43 44.47 19.58
C ARG A 189 2.06 44.88 18.24
N LEU A 190 1.39 45.74 17.49
CA LEU A 190 1.92 46.26 16.23
C LEU A 190 2.85 47.44 16.51
N ASP A 191 4.15 47.18 16.64
CA ASP A 191 5.17 48.20 16.83
C ASP A 191 6.39 48.05 15.90
N GLY A 192 6.37 47.05 15.01
CA GLY A 192 7.45 46.77 14.07
C GLY A 192 8.60 45.96 14.69
N ASN A 193 8.44 45.45 15.93
CA ASN A 193 9.44 44.67 16.64
C ASN A 193 9.07 43.17 16.69
N LEU A 194 9.73 42.38 15.86
CA LEU A 194 9.48 40.93 15.75
C LEU A 194 10.06 40.09 16.92
N SER A 195 10.49 40.70 18.03
CA SER A 195 11.12 39.99 19.16
C SER A 195 10.12 39.26 20.07
N GLU A 196 8.82 39.56 19.94
CA GLU A 196 7.75 38.95 20.71
C GLU A 196 7.76 37.41 20.63
N ALA A 197 7.41 36.77 21.74
CA ALA A 197 7.38 35.31 21.83
C ALA A 197 6.37 34.67 20.85
N ALA A 198 5.28 35.37 20.51
CA ALA A 198 4.28 34.91 19.56
C ALA A 198 4.88 34.66 18.17
N TRP A 199 5.76 35.54 17.69
CA TRP A 199 6.47 35.38 16.41
C TRP A 199 7.51 34.26 16.43
N ARG A 200 7.88 33.73 17.59
CA ARG A 200 8.75 32.55 17.69
C ARG A 200 8.00 31.24 17.43
N GLN A 201 6.67 31.26 17.51
CA GLN A 201 5.80 30.10 17.24
C GLN A 201 5.42 29.97 15.76
N THR A 202 5.75 30.96 14.94
CA THR A 202 5.46 30.99 13.50
C THR A 202 6.69 30.59 12.70
N GLU A 203 6.50 29.73 11.70
CA GLU A 203 7.57 29.36 10.78
C GLU A 203 8.05 30.59 9.98
N PRO A 204 9.37 30.78 9.81
CA PRO A 204 9.90 31.74 8.85
C PRO A 204 9.61 31.27 7.41
N LEU A 205 8.95 32.12 6.64
CA LEU A 205 8.66 31.92 5.23
C LEU A 205 9.82 32.49 4.39
N THR A 206 10.71 31.59 3.97
CA THR A 206 11.92 31.85 3.18
C THR A 206 12.19 30.70 2.22
N PRO A 207 13.02 30.91 1.19
CA PRO A 207 13.54 32.19 0.72
C PRO A 207 12.51 32.96 -0.12
N PHE A 208 12.78 34.24 -0.34
CA PHE A 208 12.12 35.01 -1.39
C PHE A 208 12.91 34.80 -2.69
N LEU A 209 12.20 34.59 -3.78
CA LEU A 209 12.75 34.33 -5.11
C LEU A 209 12.57 35.54 -6.01
N GLU A 210 13.64 35.92 -6.71
CA GLU A 210 13.60 36.98 -7.71
C GLU A 210 12.68 36.61 -8.87
N LEU A 211 11.82 37.57 -9.26
CA LEU A 211 10.89 37.40 -10.37
C LEU A 211 11.63 37.19 -11.70
N GLY A 212 11.17 36.20 -12.47
CA GLY A 212 11.72 35.82 -13.77
C GLY A 212 13.00 35.00 -13.72
N SER A 213 13.91 35.26 -12.78
CA SER A 213 15.16 34.50 -12.65
C SER A 213 15.00 33.25 -11.78
N GLY A 214 14.15 33.32 -10.73
CA GLY A 214 13.98 32.27 -9.73
C GLY A 214 15.19 32.10 -8.80
N LYS A 215 16.12 33.06 -8.77
CA LYS A 215 17.26 33.06 -7.85
C LYS A 215 16.80 33.45 -6.45
N VAL A 216 17.46 32.93 -5.42
CA VAL A 216 17.29 33.42 -4.04
C VAL A 216 17.64 34.91 -4.02
N ALA A 217 16.74 35.73 -3.49
CA ALA A 217 16.89 37.17 -3.46
C ALA A 217 17.88 37.59 -2.36
N GLU A 218 18.87 38.40 -2.74
CA GLU A 218 19.81 39.03 -1.83
C GLU A 218 19.68 40.56 -1.89
N PRO A 219 19.65 41.28 -0.75
CA PRO A 219 19.66 40.76 0.63
C PRO A 219 18.37 40.03 1.02
N ALA A 220 18.47 39.15 2.02
CA ALA A 220 17.39 38.24 2.40
C ALA A 220 16.14 38.97 2.90
N THR A 221 14.99 38.33 2.69
CA THR A 221 13.69 38.75 3.24
C THR A 221 13.03 37.56 3.90
N VAL A 222 12.59 37.75 5.14
CA VAL A 222 11.90 36.74 5.94
C VAL A 222 10.51 37.25 6.23
N ALA A 223 9.50 36.42 5.99
CA ALA A 223 8.14 36.72 6.43
C ALA A 223 7.63 35.70 7.46
N LYS A 224 6.66 36.10 8.27
CA LYS A 224 5.98 35.26 9.25
C LYS A 224 4.50 35.57 9.22
N ILE A 225 3.66 34.55 9.44
CA ILE A 225 2.20 34.72 9.46
C ILE A 225 1.63 34.07 10.72
N ALA A 226 0.71 34.77 11.37
CA ALA A 226 -0.16 34.26 12.42
C ALA A 226 -1.61 34.68 12.17
N ALA A 227 -2.55 34.05 12.85
CA ALA A 227 -3.94 34.48 12.87
C ALA A 227 -4.41 34.68 14.31
N THR A 228 -5.40 35.54 14.49
CA THR A 228 -6.28 35.56 15.68
C THR A 228 -7.69 35.27 15.20
N PRO A 229 -8.68 35.06 16.09
CA PRO A 229 -10.09 34.91 15.67
C PRO A 229 -10.63 36.08 14.83
N THR A 230 -9.96 37.24 14.83
CA THR A 230 -10.43 38.48 14.18
C THR A 230 -9.48 39.06 13.13
N HIS A 231 -8.18 38.78 13.19
CA HIS A 231 -7.17 39.39 12.32
C HIS A 231 -6.19 38.36 11.75
N LEU A 232 -5.79 38.55 10.49
CA LEU A 232 -4.60 37.98 9.89
C LEU A 232 -3.40 38.88 10.22
N LEU A 233 -2.34 38.31 10.78
CA LEU A 233 -1.14 39.02 11.21
C LEU A 233 0.05 38.57 10.35
N ILE A 234 0.78 39.53 9.79
CA ILE A 234 1.91 39.26 8.90
C ILE A 234 3.08 40.13 9.36
N ALA A 235 4.26 39.52 9.52
CA ALA A 235 5.47 40.25 9.83
C ALA A 235 6.52 40.04 8.74
N PHE A 236 7.25 41.09 8.39
CA PHE A 236 8.38 41.07 7.49
C PHE A 236 9.63 41.55 8.21
N ARG A 237 10.74 40.84 8.01
CA ARG A 237 12.09 41.35 8.23
C ARG A 237 12.79 41.39 6.87
N CYS A 238 13.17 42.58 6.46
CA CYS A 238 13.84 42.85 5.20
C CYS A 238 15.27 43.27 5.52
N ASP A 239 16.24 42.38 5.32
CA ASP A 239 17.64 42.76 5.46
C ASP A 239 17.97 43.81 4.40
N GLU A 240 18.74 44.83 4.80
CA GLU A 240 19.13 45.95 3.96
C GLU A 240 20.48 46.50 4.44
N PRO A 241 21.60 46.15 3.78
CA PRO A 241 22.95 46.54 4.21
C PRO A 241 23.21 48.04 4.08
N SER A 242 22.33 48.79 3.40
CA SER A 242 22.44 50.25 3.25
C SER A 242 21.08 50.92 3.34
N PRO A 243 20.46 51.00 4.54
CA PRO A 243 19.11 51.57 4.70
C PRO A 243 18.98 53.01 4.19
N THR A 244 20.06 53.79 4.25
CA THR A 244 20.12 55.17 3.75
C THR A 244 20.01 55.28 2.23
N ALA A 245 20.28 54.20 1.49
CA ALA A 245 20.18 54.16 0.04
C ALA A 245 18.77 53.75 -0.45
N MET A 246 17.86 53.37 0.46
CA MET A 246 16.48 53.01 0.12
C MET A 246 15.74 54.19 -0.49
N ARG A 247 14.89 53.90 -1.48
CA ARG A 247 14.00 54.88 -2.07
C ARG A 247 12.78 55.08 -1.15
N LEU A 248 12.65 56.28 -0.59
CA LEU A 248 11.57 56.67 0.33
C LEU A 248 10.93 58.00 -0.12
N ARG A 249 10.44 58.04 -1.37
CA ARG A 249 9.95 59.25 -2.06
C ARG A 249 8.47 59.52 -1.87
N THR A 250 7.67 58.50 -1.57
CA THR A 250 6.22 58.63 -1.43
C THR A 250 5.93 59.55 -0.23
N PRO A 251 5.20 60.67 -0.41
CA PRO A 251 4.79 61.53 0.69
C PRO A 251 3.90 60.77 1.68
N ASP A 252 3.56 61.36 2.82
CA ASP A 252 2.59 60.81 3.79
C ASP A 252 1.14 60.73 3.23
N SER A 253 0.98 60.92 1.91
CA SER A 253 -0.29 60.99 1.20
C SER A 253 -0.68 59.66 0.55
N ASP A 254 -1.96 59.60 0.22
CA ASP A 254 -2.74 58.59 -0.52
C ASP A 254 -2.20 58.22 -1.93
N GLU A 255 -0.90 58.28 -2.20
CA GLU A 255 -0.28 57.87 -3.45
C GLU A 255 0.14 56.38 -3.46
N PRO A 256 0.37 55.78 -4.64
CA PRO A 256 0.72 54.37 -4.71
C PRO A 256 2.09 54.08 -4.09
N ALA A 257 2.06 53.53 -2.86
CA ALA A 257 3.23 53.21 -2.03
C ALA A 257 4.23 52.24 -2.68
N TYR A 258 3.83 51.51 -3.73
CA TYR A 258 4.68 50.56 -4.44
C TYR A 258 5.81 51.23 -5.24
N MET A 259 5.91 52.57 -5.30
CA MET A 259 7.01 53.28 -6.00
C MET A 259 8.31 53.36 -5.19
N ASP A 260 8.23 53.10 -3.89
CA ASP A 260 9.34 53.03 -2.93
C ASP A 260 9.82 51.59 -2.69
N ASP A 261 10.84 51.43 -1.84
CA ASP A 261 11.06 50.12 -1.20
C ASP A 261 9.80 49.77 -0.39
N CYS A 262 9.27 48.57 -0.58
CA CYS A 262 8.06 48.15 0.11
C CYS A 262 7.94 46.63 0.21
N VAL A 263 7.12 46.21 1.16
CA VAL A 263 6.56 44.86 1.20
C VAL A 263 5.12 44.90 0.72
N GLU A 264 4.73 43.85 0.01
CA GLU A 264 3.40 43.72 -0.56
C GLU A 264 2.80 42.37 -0.16
N VAL A 265 1.53 42.39 0.24
CA VAL A 265 0.74 41.21 0.58
C VAL A 265 -0.42 41.14 -0.40
N TYR A 266 -0.41 40.09 -1.21
CA TYR A 266 -1.53 39.76 -2.08
C TYR A 266 -2.36 38.64 -1.44
N LEU A 267 -3.68 38.81 -1.35
CA LEU A 267 -4.58 37.84 -0.73
C LEU A 267 -5.68 37.43 -1.69
N ASP A 268 -5.91 36.13 -1.82
CA ASP A 268 -7.10 35.52 -2.39
C ASP A 268 -7.87 34.83 -1.25
N PRO A 269 -8.74 35.57 -0.54
CA PRO A 269 -9.35 35.09 0.70
C PRO A 269 -10.41 34.01 0.47
N GLN A 270 -10.99 33.93 -0.73
CA GLN A 270 -11.97 32.92 -1.09
C GLN A 270 -11.33 31.71 -1.81
N HIS A 271 -10.02 31.79 -2.11
CA HIS A 271 -9.26 30.73 -2.77
C HIS A 271 -9.84 30.37 -4.15
N THR A 272 -10.27 31.38 -4.90
CA THR A 272 -10.91 31.23 -6.22
C THR A 272 -9.92 31.36 -7.38
N HIS A 273 -8.67 31.74 -7.12
CA HIS A 273 -7.57 31.87 -8.09
C HIS A 273 -7.82 32.88 -9.23
N ASP A 274 -8.82 33.76 -9.11
CA ASP A 274 -9.26 34.64 -10.19
C ASP A 274 -9.30 36.15 -9.81
N GLY A 275 -9.30 36.48 -8.52
CA GLY A 275 -9.24 37.83 -7.96
C GLY A 275 -8.35 37.90 -6.73
N PHE A 276 -7.96 39.11 -6.31
CA PHE A 276 -7.13 39.30 -5.13
C PHE A 276 -7.21 40.70 -4.53
N TRP A 277 -6.82 40.79 -3.27
CA TRP A 277 -6.57 42.03 -2.54
C TRP A 277 -5.06 42.27 -2.49
N GLN A 278 -4.64 43.51 -2.51
CA GLN A 278 -3.24 43.90 -2.35
C GLN A 278 -3.11 44.91 -1.23
N PHE A 279 -2.17 44.69 -0.32
CA PHE A 279 -1.79 45.59 0.76
C PHE A 279 -0.30 45.90 0.64
N VAL A 280 0.08 47.17 0.69
CA VAL A 280 1.45 47.64 0.50
C VAL A 280 1.86 48.47 1.71
N VAL A 281 3.05 48.20 2.24
CA VAL A 281 3.66 48.92 3.37
C VAL A 281 5.09 49.31 3.03
N THR A 282 5.42 50.59 3.17
CA THR A 282 6.80 51.10 2.98
C THR A 282 7.56 51.16 4.31
N PRO A 283 8.90 51.28 4.31
CA PRO A 283 9.69 51.46 5.54
C PRO A 283 9.27 52.67 6.38
N LYS A 284 8.72 53.73 5.75
CA LYS A 284 8.19 54.92 6.43
C LYS A 284 6.83 54.68 7.11
N GLY A 285 6.21 53.52 6.89
CA GLY A 285 4.87 53.22 7.38
C GLY A 285 3.75 53.68 6.46
N ASN A 286 4.06 54.13 5.23
CA ASN A 286 3.01 54.48 4.26
C ASN A 286 2.24 53.23 3.87
N LYS A 287 0.91 53.35 3.82
CA LYS A 287 -0.03 52.25 3.59
C LYS A 287 -0.83 52.48 2.32
N TRP A 288 -0.96 51.46 1.49
CA TRP A 288 -1.80 51.49 0.30
C TRP A 288 -2.49 50.14 0.08
N ALA A 289 -3.74 50.15 -0.40
CA ALA A 289 -4.48 48.92 -0.66
C ALA A 289 -5.42 49.03 -1.86
N GLN A 290 -5.59 47.93 -2.59
CA GLN A 290 -6.55 47.80 -3.68
C GLN A 290 -7.19 46.42 -3.71
N GLN A 291 -8.36 46.33 -4.34
CA GLN A 291 -9.01 45.07 -4.70
C GLN A 291 -9.08 44.94 -6.22
N VAL A 292 -8.66 43.79 -6.70
CA VAL A 292 -8.80 43.38 -8.09
C VAL A 292 -9.91 42.33 -8.15
N ALA A 293 -11.03 42.68 -8.80
CA ALA A 293 -12.16 41.77 -8.91
C ALA A 293 -11.86 40.55 -9.80
N PRO A 294 -12.53 39.40 -9.56
CA PRO A 294 -12.53 38.25 -10.46
C PRO A 294 -12.90 38.61 -11.89
N SER A 295 -12.21 38.03 -12.88
CA SER A 295 -12.60 38.17 -14.29
C SER A 295 -13.62 37.10 -14.67
N ARG A 296 -14.83 37.51 -15.08
CA ARG A 296 -15.87 36.56 -15.52
C ARG A 296 -15.64 35.97 -16.92
N TRP A 297 -14.63 36.42 -17.69
CA TRP A 297 -14.54 36.12 -19.14
C TRP A 297 -13.13 36.00 -19.76
N ALA A 298 -12.02 36.15 -19.03
CA ALA A 298 -10.69 36.25 -19.68
C ALA A 298 -9.94 34.91 -19.73
N THR A 299 -9.71 34.37 -20.93
CA THR A 299 -8.75 33.29 -21.23
C THR A 299 -7.35 33.82 -21.60
N VAL A 300 -7.17 35.14 -21.71
CA VAL A 300 -5.87 35.80 -22.00
C VAL A 300 -5.72 37.02 -21.09
N TRP A 301 -4.81 36.93 -20.11
CA TRP A 301 -4.92 37.62 -18.81
C TRP A 301 -4.25 39.00 -18.73
N TRP A 302 -3.49 39.42 -19.76
CA TRP A 302 -2.79 40.71 -19.83
C TRP A 302 -3.40 41.73 -20.81
N LEU A 303 -4.54 41.43 -21.45
CA LEU A 303 -5.12 42.25 -22.53
C LEU A 303 -6.40 43.02 -22.16
N LEU A 304 -6.98 42.84 -20.96
CA LEU A 304 -8.23 43.52 -20.58
C LEU A 304 -8.08 44.32 -19.28
N PRO A 305 -8.59 45.57 -19.21
CA PRO A 305 -8.65 46.33 -17.96
C PRO A 305 -9.57 45.62 -16.96
N ARG A 306 -9.07 45.28 -15.77
CA ARG A 306 -9.90 44.77 -14.67
C ARG A 306 -10.57 45.94 -13.94
N PRO A 307 -11.78 45.75 -13.36
CA PRO A 307 -12.31 46.69 -12.38
C PRO A 307 -11.40 46.67 -11.15
N THR A 308 -10.51 47.63 -11.07
CA THR A 308 -9.64 47.85 -9.91
C THR A 308 -10.33 48.86 -9.01
N GLN A 309 -10.65 48.44 -7.78
CA GLN A 309 -11.20 49.32 -6.77
C GLN A 309 -10.10 49.69 -5.78
N ARG A 310 -9.76 50.98 -5.72
CA ARG A 310 -8.95 51.51 -4.62
C ARG A 310 -9.73 51.33 -3.32
N LEU A 311 -9.08 50.79 -2.30
CA LEU A 311 -9.70 50.57 -1.01
C LEU A 311 -9.26 51.65 -0.02
N ILE A 312 -10.18 52.52 0.37
CA ILE A 312 -10.03 53.31 1.60
C ILE A 312 -10.53 52.40 2.72
N THR A 313 -9.63 51.69 3.37
CA THR A 313 -9.96 50.66 4.36
C THR A 313 -9.86 51.24 5.77
N ASN A 314 -11.02 51.51 6.39
CA ASN A 314 -11.08 51.66 7.85
C ASN A 314 -10.85 50.28 8.48
N GLY A 315 -9.69 50.06 9.11
CA GLY A 315 -9.51 48.94 10.05
C GLY A 315 -8.23 48.10 9.96
N TRP A 316 -7.47 48.11 8.85
CA TRP A 316 -6.16 47.42 8.84
C TRP A 316 -5.03 48.34 9.32
N GLN A 317 -4.07 47.74 10.03
CA GLN A 317 -2.99 48.44 10.72
C GLN A 317 -1.65 47.93 10.23
N ALA A 318 -0.66 48.81 10.20
CA ALA A 318 0.73 48.41 9.99
C ALA A 318 1.65 49.30 10.84
N ALA A 319 2.75 48.72 11.31
CA ALA A 319 3.81 49.41 12.02
C ALA A 319 5.16 48.99 11.45
N THR A 320 6.13 49.90 11.39
CA THR A 320 7.45 49.64 10.81
C THR A 320 8.57 50.12 11.72
N THR A 321 9.74 49.49 11.59
CA THR A 321 10.97 49.90 12.27
C THR A 321 12.14 49.80 11.29
N ILE A 322 13.01 50.82 11.23
CA ILE A 322 14.23 50.81 10.43
C ILE A 322 15.43 50.65 11.38
N GLY A 323 16.19 49.58 11.19
CA GLY A 323 17.44 49.30 11.91
C GLY A 323 18.68 49.73 11.12
N ASN A 324 19.86 49.32 11.59
CA ASN A 324 21.13 49.67 10.97
C ASN A 324 21.42 48.89 9.67
N ASP A 325 20.91 47.66 9.58
CA ASP A 325 21.15 46.69 8.51
C ASP A 325 19.88 45.96 8.07
N PHE A 326 18.71 46.43 8.50
CA PHE A 326 17.40 45.89 8.13
C PHE A 326 16.29 46.93 8.28
N TRP A 327 15.11 46.61 7.77
CA TRP A 327 13.85 47.20 8.23
C TRP A 327 12.79 46.12 8.41
N ALA A 328 11.79 46.41 9.23
CA ALA A 328 10.76 45.49 9.63
C ALA A 328 9.37 46.10 9.48
N ALA A 329 8.37 45.25 9.22
CA ALA A 329 6.97 45.62 9.17
C ALA A 329 6.11 44.57 9.88
N GLU A 330 5.10 45.02 10.62
CA GLU A 330 4.00 44.19 11.12
C GLU A 330 2.70 44.72 10.53
N ILE A 331 1.84 43.81 10.06
CA ILE A 331 0.61 44.12 9.34
C ILE A 331 -0.52 43.31 9.97
N ALA A 332 -1.61 43.97 10.35
CA ALA A 332 -2.83 43.33 10.85
C ALA A 332 -4.01 43.66 9.95
N ILE A 333 -4.63 42.62 9.40
CA ILE A 333 -5.74 42.73 8.45
C ILE A 333 -6.98 42.05 9.03
N PRO A 334 -8.08 42.78 9.29
CA PRO A 334 -9.30 42.19 9.85
C PRO A 334 -9.95 41.19 8.89
N PHE A 335 -10.26 39.98 9.36
CA PHE A 335 -10.97 38.96 8.57
C PHE A 335 -12.39 39.39 8.14
N ALA A 336 -13.00 40.31 8.90
CA ALA A 336 -14.30 40.89 8.57
C ALA A 336 -14.31 41.59 7.20
N LEU A 337 -13.15 42.09 6.72
CA LEU A 337 -13.01 42.68 5.38
C LEU A 337 -13.28 41.67 4.26
N PHE A 338 -13.03 40.38 4.53
CA PHE A 338 -13.08 39.32 3.52
C PHE A 338 -14.30 38.40 3.67
N GLY A 339 -15.07 38.54 4.76
CA GLY A 339 -16.15 37.59 5.08
C GLY A 339 -15.63 36.18 5.40
N VAL A 340 -14.32 36.04 5.72
CA VAL A 340 -13.69 34.77 6.08
C VAL A 340 -13.69 34.65 7.61
N ARG A 341 -13.77 33.41 8.13
CA ARG A 341 -13.49 33.13 9.54
C ARG A 341 -12.33 32.15 9.62
N PRO A 342 -11.26 32.46 10.38
CA PRO A 342 -10.13 31.55 10.54
C PRO A 342 -10.55 30.39 11.44
N THR A 343 -10.81 29.24 10.84
CA THR A 343 -11.02 27.97 11.54
C THR A 343 -9.98 26.96 11.06
N THR A 344 -9.70 25.94 11.87
CA THR A 344 -8.76 24.89 11.47
C THR A 344 -9.18 24.26 10.13
N GLY A 345 -8.26 24.23 9.17
CA GLY A 345 -8.50 23.73 7.82
C GLY A 345 -9.01 24.78 6.82
N THR A 346 -9.37 25.99 7.26
CA THR A 346 -9.64 27.11 6.34
C THR A 346 -8.36 27.43 5.56
N THR A 347 -8.46 27.48 4.24
CA THR A 347 -7.35 27.79 3.33
C THR A 347 -7.61 29.12 2.63
N ILE A 348 -6.58 29.97 2.54
CA ILE A 348 -6.60 31.16 1.68
C ILE A 348 -5.33 31.24 0.84
N GLY A 349 -5.42 31.86 -0.33
CA GLY A 349 -4.26 32.17 -1.16
C GLY A 349 -3.56 33.42 -0.64
N ILE A 350 -2.24 33.39 -0.52
CA ILE A 350 -1.44 34.55 -0.13
C ILE A 350 -0.11 34.57 -0.87
N ASN A 351 0.26 35.70 -1.46
CA ASN A 351 1.61 35.93 -1.95
C ASN A 351 2.25 37.08 -1.19
N LEU A 352 3.45 36.82 -0.66
CA LEU A 352 4.24 37.78 0.08
C LEU A 352 5.39 38.24 -0.81
N CYS A 353 5.53 39.55 -0.97
CA CYS A 353 6.46 40.12 -1.93
C CYS A 353 7.28 41.25 -1.32
N ARG A 354 8.48 41.46 -1.84
CA ARG A 354 9.29 42.66 -1.60
C ARG A 354 9.61 43.30 -2.94
N SER A 355 9.32 44.58 -3.07
CA SER A 355 9.85 45.42 -4.15
C SER A 355 10.99 46.25 -3.58
N ARG A 356 12.20 45.68 -3.61
CA ARG A 356 13.41 46.34 -3.11
C ARG A 356 13.83 47.42 -4.09
N LYS A 357 13.90 48.67 -3.62
CA LYS A 357 14.27 49.82 -4.45
C LYS A 357 15.27 50.69 -3.74
N THR A 358 16.48 50.73 -4.27
CA THR A 358 17.51 51.67 -3.84
C THR A 358 17.75 52.72 -4.91
N THR A 359 18.71 53.62 -4.68
CA THR A 359 19.19 54.55 -5.70
C THR A 359 19.74 53.86 -6.95
N ARG A 360 20.20 52.60 -6.86
CA ARG A 360 20.87 51.88 -7.95
C ARG A 360 20.21 50.56 -8.38
N ILE A 361 19.38 49.97 -7.52
CA ILE A 361 18.85 48.61 -7.72
C ILE A 361 17.32 48.64 -7.64
N VAL A 362 16.67 47.93 -8.55
CA VAL A 362 15.26 47.55 -8.45
C VAL A 362 15.22 46.02 -8.55
N GLN A 363 14.81 45.36 -7.48
CA GLN A 363 14.71 43.91 -7.39
C GLN A 363 13.33 43.57 -6.81
N ASN A 364 12.57 42.78 -7.56
CA ASN A 364 11.27 42.27 -7.13
C ASN A 364 11.43 40.80 -6.78
N SER A 365 11.01 40.44 -5.57
CA SER A 365 11.07 39.06 -5.10
C SER A 365 9.77 38.67 -4.40
N ALA A 366 9.43 37.38 -4.46
CA ALA A 366 8.22 36.83 -3.87
C ALA A 366 8.52 35.50 -3.17
N PHE A 367 7.71 35.15 -2.17
CA PHE A 367 7.80 33.84 -1.52
C PHE A 367 7.52 32.67 -2.48
N VAL A 368 6.71 32.91 -3.52
CA VAL A 368 6.50 31.95 -4.61
C VAL A 368 7.40 32.21 -5.81
N TYR A 369 7.77 31.13 -6.49
CA TYR A 369 8.44 31.21 -7.78
C TYR A 369 7.49 31.73 -8.86
N LEU A 370 7.93 32.77 -9.57
CA LEU A 370 7.25 33.37 -10.71
C LEU A 370 8.26 33.50 -11.85
N ASP A 371 8.00 32.80 -12.95
CA ASP A 371 8.80 32.84 -14.18
C ASP A 371 8.60 34.12 -14.99
N GLU A 372 7.52 34.85 -14.70
CA GLU A 372 7.23 36.17 -15.24
C GLU A 372 7.63 37.30 -14.27
N LYS A 373 7.77 38.53 -14.81
CA LYS A 373 8.06 39.74 -14.02
C LYS A 373 6.80 40.41 -13.44
N SER A 374 5.87 39.62 -12.90
CA SER A 374 4.63 40.11 -12.30
C SER A 374 4.26 39.36 -11.02
N PHE A 375 3.88 40.08 -9.96
CA PHE A 375 3.34 39.49 -8.72
C PHE A 375 1.89 39.00 -8.86
N GLN A 376 1.17 39.45 -9.89
CA GLN A 376 -0.28 39.36 -10.01
C GLN A 376 -0.74 38.06 -10.67
N ARG A 377 -0.32 36.92 -10.10
CA ARG A 377 -0.67 35.57 -10.54
C ARG A 377 -1.42 34.84 -9.41
N PRO A 378 -2.70 35.17 -9.15
CA PRO A 378 -3.48 34.58 -8.05
C PRO A 378 -3.57 33.05 -8.11
N GLU A 379 -3.48 32.49 -9.30
CA GLU A 379 -3.41 31.05 -9.52
C GLU A 379 -2.10 30.42 -9.06
N LYS A 380 -1.04 31.21 -8.84
CA LYS A 380 0.24 30.79 -8.27
C LYS A 380 0.40 31.20 -6.80
N PHE A 381 -0.61 31.76 -6.15
CA PHE A 381 -0.44 32.20 -4.76
C PHE A 381 -0.22 30.99 -3.82
N PRO A 382 0.80 31.06 -2.95
CA PRO A 382 0.97 30.12 -1.84
C PRO A 382 -0.32 29.90 -1.05
N HIS A 383 -0.46 28.72 -0.47
CA HIS A 383 -1.65 28.36 0.31
C HIS A 383 -1.32 28.42 1.80
N ILE A 384 -1.99 29.29 2.55
CA ILE A 384 -1.92 29.20 4.01
C ILE A 384 -3.12 28.42 4.53
N VAL A 385 -2.84 27.51 5.46
CA VAL A 385 -3.86 26.71 6.14
C VAL A 385 -3.86 27.08 7.60
N PHE A 386 -5.00 27.57 8.10
CA PHE A 386 -5.11 27.89 9.52
C PHE A 386 -5.15 26.62 10.37
N VAL A 387 -4.39 26.61 11.46
CA VAL A 387 -4.31 25.50 12.42
C VAL A 387 -4.48 26.01 13.84
N ALA A 388 -5.01 25.18 14.74
CA ALA A 388 -5.04 25.54 16.16
C ALA A 388 -3.61 25.72 16.67
N ALA A 389 -3.35 26.73 17.50
CA ALA A 389 -2.05 26.90 18.13
C ALA A 389 -1.74 25.67 19.02
N SER A 390 -0.54 25.09 18.88
CA SER A 390 -0.06 24.07 19.80
C SER A 390 0.37 24.75 21.10
N GLU A 391 -0.25 24.37 22.21
CA GLU A 391 0.25 24.75 23.54
C GLU A 391 1.59 24.03 23.77
N GLY A 392 2.72 24.65 23.41
CA GLY A 392 4.04 24.20 23.88
C GLY A 392 5.23 24.24 22.90
N ALA A 393 5.09 24.58 21.62
CA ALA A 393 6.23 24.59 20.69
C ALA A 393 6.91 25.97 20.59
N ALA A 394 7.72 26.32 21.58
CA ALA A 394 8.69 27.41 21.45
C ALA A 394 10.05 26.81 21.05
N PHE A 395 10.58 27.22 19.89
CA PHE A 395 11.94 26.87 19.48
C PHE A 395 12.95 27.47 20.48
N GLY A 396 13.55 26.62 21.32
CA GLY A 396 14.74 26.93 22.10
C GLY A 396 14.53 27.28 23.59
N LYS A 397 15.06 26.36 24.44
CA LYS A 397 15.46 26.46 25.88
C LYS A 397 14.46 26.03 26.98
N PRO A 398 15.00 25.53 28.13
CA PRO A 398 14.49 24.33 28.82
C PRO A 398 13.44 24.62 29.89
N LEU A 399 12.64 23.57 30.16
CA LEU A 399 11.59 23.51 31.17
C LEU A 399 12.08 23.86 32.57
N SER A 400 11.32 24.70 33.27
CA SER A 400 11.20 24.65 34.73
C SER A 400 9.73 24.50 35.10
N SER A 401 9.48 23.55 36.00
CA SER A 401 8.18 23.09 36.46
C SER A 401 7.59 24.00 37.54
N THR A 402 6.34 24.40 37.40
CA THR A 402 5.30 24.57 38.44
C THR A 402 4.01 24.93 37.67
N GLY A 403 2.89 24.22 37.70
CA GLY A 403 2.11 23.75 38.85
C GLY A 403 0.89 24.65 39.00
N THR A 404 -0.29 24.23 38.52
CA THR A 404 -1.62 24.56 39.08
C THR A 404 -2.77 23.84 38.35
N GLU A 405 -3.78 23.46 39.14
CA GLU A 405 -4.86 22.51 38.88
C GLU A 405 -5.98 22.96 37.91
N PRO A 406 -6.81 22.02 37.39
CA PRO A 406 -7.84 22.28 36.40
C PRO A 406 -9.20 22.69 37.00
N LEU A 407 -9.85 23.68 36.38
CA LEU A 407 -11.23 24.08 36.71
C LEU A 407 -12.29 23.21 36.01
N SER A 408 -13.40 23.05 36.72
CA SER A 408 -14.38 21.98 36.65
C SER A 408 -15.29 21.95 35.41
N VAL A 409 -15.56 20.72 34.97
CA VAL A 409 -16.61 20.30 34.05
C VAL A 409 -18.00 20.64 34.61
N GLY A 410 -18.72 21.57 33.96
CA GLY A 410 -20.04 21.94 34.47
C GLY A 410 -20.90 22.83 33.58
N LYS A 411 -21.09 22.51 32.28
CA LYS A 411 -22.30 22.92 31.52
C LYS A 411 -22.45 22.39 30.06
N ALA A 412 -21.74 21.34 29.64
CA ALA A 412 -21.85 20.78 28.28
C ALA A 412 -22.47 19.36 28.22
N LYS A 413 -23.38 19.01 29.14
CA LYS A 413 -23.95 17.65 29.23
C LYS A 413 -25.48 17.55 29.08
N ARG A 414 -26.17 18.61 28.65
CA ARG A 414 -27.64 18.64 28.63
C ARG A 414 -28.33 18.88 27.27
N LEU A 415 -27.60 18.83 26.15
CA LEU A 415 -28.20 18.97 24.81
C LEU A 415 -27.93 17.79 23.85
N LEU A 416 -27.27 16.71 24.29
CA LEU A 416 -26.83 15.62 23.39
C LEU A 416 -27.57 14.27 23.55
N SER A 417 -28.64 14.19 24.35
CA SER A 417 -29.23 12.88 24.73
C SER A 417 -30.65 12.60 24.21
N HIS A 418 -31.19 13.36 23.26
CA HIS A 418 -32.58 13.15 22.79
C HIS A 418 -32.80 12.91 21.28
N ALA A 419 -31.74 12.75 20.48
CA ALA A 419 -31.87 12.49 19.03
C ALA A 419 -31.42 11.10 18.55
N ILE A 420 -31.02 10.18 19.44
CA ILE A 420 -30.36 8.90 19.07
C ILE A 420 -31.31 7.68 18.99
N ARG A 421 -32.62 7.81 19.25
CA ARG A 421 -33.45 6.60 19.53
C ARG A 421 -34.57 6.22 18.55
N ARG A 422 -34.66 6.77 17.35
CA ARG A 422 -35.53 6.20 16.29
C ARG A 422 -34.86 6.40 14.93
N PHE A 423 -35.15 5.50 14.00
CA PHE A 423 -34.57 5.38 12.64
C PHE A 423 -33.34 4.47 12.53
N GLY A 424 -33.61 3.17 12.63
CA GLY A 424 -32.69 2.13 12.21
C GLY A 424 -33.47 0.88 11.87
N GLU A 425 -34.25 0.89 10.79
CA GLU A 425 -34.89 -0.30 10.23
C GLU A 425 -35.45 0.02 8.82
N SER A 426 -34.65 -0.23 7.77
CA SER A 426 -35.08 -0.66 6.42
C SER A 426 -34.04 -0.35 5.34
N ALA A 427 -32.94 -1.12 5.32
CA ALA A 427 -32.11 -1.25 4.10
C ALA A 427 -31.38 -2.60 4.00
N ASP A 428 -31.72 -3.58 4.85
CA ASP A 428 -31.06 -4.90 4.90
C ASP A 428 -31.99 -5.99 4.36
N ARG A 429 -32.48 -5.81 3.13
CA ARG A 429 -33.23 -6.84 2.40
C ARG A 429 -32.39 -7.41 1.25
N GLN A 430 -31.28 -8.08 1.56
CA GLN A 430 -30.73 -9.10 0.67
C GLN A 430 -30.07 -10.24 1.47
N GLY A 431 -30.65 -11.44 1.37
CA GLY A 431 -30.03 -12.72 1.78
C GLY A 431 -30.43 -13.22 3.17
N ARG A 432 -30.82 -14.49 3.27
CA ARG A 432 -31.02 -15.17 4.56
C ARG A 432 -29.67 -15.14 5.30
N ASP A 433 -29.62 -14.68 6.55
CA ASP A 433 -28.35 -14.46 7.28
C ASP A 433 -27.37 -15.65 7.29
N GLY A 434 -27.87 -16.89 7.17
CA GLY A 434 -27.03 -18.09 7.03
C GLY A 434 -26.35 -18.27 5.67
N ASP A 435 -26.99 -17.84 4.57
CA ASP A 435 -26.44 -17.94 3.22
C ASP A 435 -25.26 -16.98 3.02
N ALA A 436 -25.27 -15.83 3.72
CA ALA A 436 -24.23 -14.81 3.66
C ALA A 436 -22.88 -15.26 4.27
N LEU A 437 -22.90 -16.12 5.30
CA LEU A 437 -21.66 -16.67 5.89
C LEU A 437 -21.03 -17.73 4.99
N LEU A 438 -21.84 -18.61 4.40
CA LEU A 438 -21.34 -19.66 3.50
C LEU A 438 -20.80 -19.10 2.18
N ALA A 439 -21.34 -17.97 1.71
CA ALA A 439 -20.84 -17.26 0.53
C ALA A 439 -19.40 -16.73 0.68
N LYS A 440 -18.85 -16.70 1.90
CA LYS A 440 -17.46 -16.27 2.19
C LYS A 440 -16.45 -17.42 2.21
N LEU A 441 -16.90 -18.67 2.09
CA LEU A 441 -16.02 -19.82 2.10
C LEU A 441 -15.24 -19.94 0.79
N VAL A 442 -13.92 -20.13 0.89
CA VAL A 442 -13.02 -20.37 -0.24
C VAL A 442 -12.15 -21.59 0.04
N PRO A 443 -12.27 -22.67 -0.73
CA PRO A 443 -13.18 -22.82 -1.85
C PRO A 443 -14.64 -22.97 -1.41
N LYS A 444 -15.58 -22.53 -2.26
CA LYS A 444 -17.01 -22.81 -2.10
C LYS A 444 -17.23 -24.32 -2.03
N PRO A 445 -17.99 -24.82 -1.03
CA PRO A 445 -18.29 -26.23 -0.94
C PRO A 445 -19.12 -26.74 -2.11
N GLN A 446 -18.88 -27.99 -2.53
CA GLN A 446 -19.67 -28.70 -3.54
C GLN A 446 -21.16 -28.73 -3.20
N ARG A 447 -21.50 -28.94 -1.93
CA ARG A 447 -22.89 -28.90 -1.45
C ARG A 447 -22.96 -28.40 -0.02
N ALA A 448 -23.80 -27.39 0.21
CA ALA A 448 -24.19 -26.94 1.53
C ALA A 448 -25.73 -26.89 1.64
N VAL A 449 -26.28 -27.44 2.71
CA VAL A 449 -27.70 -27.40 3.03
C VAL A 449 -27.87 -26.57 4.30
N VAL A 450 -28.56 -25.43 4.21
CA VAL A 450 -28.80 -24.51 5.33
C VAL A 450 -30.23 -24.69 5.83
N TYR A 451 -30.37 -24.84 7.14
CA TYR A 451 -31.65 -24.94 7.83
C TYR A 451 -31.98 -23.64 8.57
N ARG A 452 -33.25 -23.45 8.94
CA ARG A 452 -33.66 -22.29 9.75
C ARG A 452 -33.14 -22.43 11.18
N GLY A 453 -32.42 -21.42 11.64
CA GLY A 453 -31.89 -21.33 13.00
C GLY A 453 -30.37 -21.24 13.05
N GLU A 454 -29.85 -21.00 14.24
CA GLU A 454 -28.42 -20.79 14.48
C GLU A 454 -27.98 -21.60 15.71
N VAL A 455 -26.75 -22.11 15.69
CA VAL A 455 -26.08 -22.76 16.81
C VAL A 455 -25.20 -21.74 17.51
N ALA A 456 -25.47 -21.48 18.79
CA ALA A 456 -24.62 -20.64 19.62
C ALA A 456 -23.48 -21.48 20.24
N ILE A 457 -22.25 -21.02 20.04
CA ILE A 457 -21.03 -21.64 20.56
C ILE A 457 -20.67 -21.00 21.90
N SER A 458 -20.50 -21.83 22.93
CA SER A 458 -20.13 -21.40 24.28
C SER A 458 -18.68 -20.88 24.34
N ARG A 459 -18.37 -20.08 25.38
CA ARG A 459 -17.01 -19.56 25.63
C ARG A 459 -15.94 -20.65 25.78
N THR A 460 -16.34 -21.82 26.27
CA THR A 460 -15.48 -23.00 26.37
C THR A 460 -15.83 -24.00 25.28
N VAL A 461 -14.83 -24.48 24.54
CA VAL A 461 -14.96 -25.46 23.46
C VAL A 461 -14.06 -26.65 23.75
N ALA A 462 -14.59 -27.86 23.60
CA ALA A 462 -13.84 -29.10 23.61
C ALA A 462 -13.74 -29.64 22.18
N ILE A 463 -12.52 -29.86 21.68
CA ILE A 463 -12.28 -30.52 20.40
C ILE A 463 -11.91 -31.98 20.68
N ALA A 464 -12.75 -32.91 20.23
CA ALA A 464 -12.58 -34.34 20.39
C ALA A 464 -11.92 -34.98 19.16
N LEU A 465 -10.85 -35.73 19.40
CA LEU A 465 -10.10 -36.49 18.40
C LEU A 465 -9.90 -37.96 18.85
N PRO A 466 -9.81 -38.93 17.93
CA PRO A 466 -9.44 -40.31 18.28
C PRO A 466 -8.08 -40.34 19.01
N GLN A 467 -7.89 -41.26 19.96
CA GLN A 467 -6.59 -41.43 20.66
C GLN A 467 -5.45 -41.70 19.68
N ASN A 468 -5.74 -42.46 18.61
CA ASN A 468 -4.83 -42.76 17.52
C ASN A 468 -4.99 -41.82 16.31
N ALA A 469 -5.34 -40.55 16.53
CA ALA A 469 -5.36 -39.54 15.47
C ALA A 469 -4.01 -39.52 14.73
N SER A 470 -4.03 -39.32 13.42
CA SER A 470 -2.82 -39.11 12.61
C SER A 470 -2.16 -37.77 12.93
N ALA A 471 -0.91 -37.57 12.47
CA ALA A 471 -0.24 -36.28 12.60
C ALA A 471 -1.03 -35.15 11.92
N LEU A 472 -1.61 -35.40 10.74
CA LEU A 472 -2.38 -34.42 10.00
C LEU A 472 -3.69 -34.03 10.71
N GLU A 473 -4.37 -34.99 11.35
CA GLU A 473 -5.56 -34.71 12.16
C GLU A 473 -5.24 -33.89 13.42
N ARG A 474 -4.11 -34.17 14.07
CA ARG A 474 -3.62 -33.35 15.19
C ARG A 474 -3.31 -31.92 14.75
N THR A 475 -2.58 -31.76 13.64
CA THR A 475 -2.32 -30.43 13.06
C THR A 475 -3.63 -29.69 12.77
N ALA A 476 -4.63 -30.36 12.20
CA ALA A 476 -5.93 -29.75 11.93
C ALA A 476 -6.58 -29.23 13.23
N ALA A 477 -6.63 -30.05 14.29
CA ALA A 477 -7.20 -29.63 15.57
C ALA A 477 -6.44 -28.49 16.24
N GLU A 478 -5.11 -28.45 16.11
CA GLU A 478 -4.26 -27.35 16.57
C GLU A 478 -4.60 -26.04 15.83
N LEU A 479 -4.69 -26.07 14.49
CA LEU A 479 -5.08 -24.91 13.68
C LEU A 479 -6.49 -24.40 14.02
N LEU A 480 -7.43 -25.29 14.29
CA LEU A 480 -8.77 -24.93 14.76
C LEU A 480 -8.73 -24.32 16.17
N THR A 481 -7.91 -24.89 17.06
CA THR A 481 -7.69 -24.39 18.41
C THR A 481 -7.18 -22.95 18.37
N ASP A 482 -6.17 -22.67 17.54
CA ASP A 482 -5.62 -21.33 17.38
C ASP A 482 -6.64 -20.35 16.82
N THR A 483 -7.46 -20.80 15.86
CA THR A 483 -8.54 -19.99 15.28
C THR A 483 -9.58 -19.62 16.35
N LEU A 484 -10.05 -20.58 17.14
CA LEU A 484 -11.02 -20.35 18.21
C LEU A 484 -10.45 -19.49 19.35
N ARG A 485 -9.17 -19.65 19.70
CA ARG A 485 -8.47 -18.80 20.68
C ARG A 485 -8.36 -17.36 20.19
N ARG A 486 -8.07 -17.13 18.91
CA ARG A 486 -8.09 -15.79 18.29
C ARG A 486 -9.46 -15.13 18.33
N MET A 487 -10.53 -15.92 18.37
CA MET A 487 -11.91 -15.46 18.58
C MET A 487 -12.25 -15.22 20.07
N GLY A 488 -11.29 -15.39 20.99
CA GLY A 488 -11.49 -15.19 22.43
C GLY A 488 -12.10 -16.38 23.17
N LEU A 489 -12.11 -17.58 22.58
CA LEU A 489 -12.68 -18.79 23.18
C LEU A 489 -11.61 -19.61 23.91
N GLN A 490 -12.01 -20.23 25.02
CA GLN A 490 -11.20 -21.21 25.74
C GLN A 490 -11.35 -22.58 25.09
N VAL A 491 -10.24 -23.21 24.72
CA VAL A 491 -10.26 -24.46 23.95
C VAL A 491 -9.48 -25.55 24.68
N THR A 492 -10.07 -26.74 24.78
CA THR A 492 -9.44 -27.95 25.30
C THR A 492 -9.45 -29.05 24.24
N LEU A 493 -8.37 -29.80 24.13
CA LEU A 493 -8.30 -31.02 23.31
C LEU A 493 -8.65 -32.22 24.19
N THR A 494 -9.49 -33.13 23.68
CA THR A 494 -9.91 -34.33 24.41
C THR A 494 -9.97 -35.55 23.50
N HIS A 495 -9.89 -36.73 24.09
CA HIS A 495 -10.12 -38.01 23.40
C HIS A 495 -11.49 -38.61 23.72
N ARG A 496 -12.31 -37.90 24.50
CA ARG A 496 -13.66 -38.34 24.86
C ARG A 496 -14.67 -37.78 23.86
N PHE A 497 -15.40 -38.67 23.20
CA PHE A 497 -16.45 -38.35 22.23
C PHE A 497 -17.83 -38.15 22.87
N THR A 498 -17.95 -38.41 24.17
CA THR A 498 -19.21 -38.35 24.92
C THR A 498 -19.52 -36.93 25.36
N SER A 499 -20.72 -36.44 25.07
CA SER A 499 -21.27 -35.30 25.79
C SER A 499 -21.63 -35.73 27.20
N ALA A 500 -21.20 -35.00 28.22
CA ALA A 500 -21.80 -35.10 29.56
C ALA A 500 -23.26 -34.55 29.59
N ASN A 501 -23.93 -34.45 28.44
CA ASN A 501 -25.17 -33.71 28.28
C ASN A 501 -26.16 -34.43 27.35
N ARG A 502 -26.52 -35.68 27.68
CA ARG A 502 -27.73 -36.31 27.12
C ARG A 502 -29.04 -35.71 27.69
N SER A 503 -28.98 -34.81 28.68
CA SER A 503 -30.16 -34.28 29.40
C SER A 503 -30.62 -32.86 29.02
N ALA A 504 -29.84 -32.04 28.30
CA ALA A 504 -30.13 -30.62 28.12
C ALA A 504 -31.20 -30.26 27.04
N VAL A 505 -31.93 -31.26 26.53
CA VAL A 505 -32.78 -31.11 25.34
C VAL A 505 -34.27 -30.90 25.67
N THR A 506 -34.69 -30.81 26.94
CA THR A 506 -36.13 -30.89 27.29
C THR A 506 -36.75 -29.80 28.15
N SER A 507 -36.15 -28.62 28.39
CA SER A 507 -36.96 -27.51 28.91
C SER A 507 -36.49 -26.11 28.50
N ALA A 508 -37.42 -25.32 27.96
CA ALA A 508 -37.21 -23.94 27.54
C ALA A 508 -37.14 -22.94 28.73
N ALA A 509 -36.93 -23.41 29.96
CA ALA A 509 -37.14 -22.61 31.18
C ALA A 509 -35.94 -22.51 32.13
N GLN A 510 -34.80 -23.14 31.87
CA GLN A 510 -33.60 -23.00 32.71
C GLN A 510 -32.46 -22.32 31.95
N ARG A 511 -32.01 -21.17 32.47
CA ARG A 511 -30.75 -20.54 32.05
C ARG A 511 -29.61 -21.54 32.29
N PRO A 512 -28.77 -21.86 31.30
CA PRO A 512 -27.66 -22.77 31.50
C PRO A 512 -26.69 -22.20 32.54
N THR A 513 -26.26 -23.04 33.48
CA THR A 513 -25.15 -22.73 34.39
C THR A 513 -23.86 -22.53 33.59
N ALA A 514 -22.95 -21.71 34.10
CA ALA A 514 -21.72 -21.23 33.44
C ALA A 514 -20.66 -22.29 33.03
N GLN A 515 -21.01 -23.59 32.93
CA GLN A 515 -20.07 -24.71 32.79
C GLN A 515 -20.28 -25.64 31.58
N THR A 516 -21.28 -25.42 30.71
CA THR A 516 -21.47 -26.28 29.52
C THR A 516 -20.60 -25.86 28.34
N ALA A 517 -19.60 -26.68 28.01
CA ALA A 517 -18.71 -26.51 26.85
C ALA A 517 -19.34 -27.06 25.55
N SER A 518 -19.07 -26.40 24.42
CA SER A 518 -19.47 -26.83 23.08
C SER A 518 -18.50 -27.90 22.59
N LEU A 519 -19.02 -28.96 21.98
CA LEU A 519 -18.21 -30.09 21.50
C LEU A 519 -18.02 -30.02 19.99
N VAL A 520 -16.76 -30.08 19.54
CA VAL A 520 -16.38 -30.26 18.13
C VAL A 520 -15.75 -31.64 17.98
N VAL A 521 -16.37 -32.53 17.21
CA VAL A 521 -15.87 -33.88 16.94
C VAL A 521 -15.17 -33.90 15.59
N LEU A 522 -13.91 -34.32 15.57
CA LEU A 522 -13.12 -34.50 14.36
C LEU A 522 -12.75 -35.99 14.25
N THR A 523 -13.22 -36.69 13.21
CA THR A 523 -12.90 -38.11 13.04
C THR A 523 -12.95 -38.54 11.57
N THR A 524 -12.31 -39.67 11.26
CA THR A 524 -12.55 -40.37 9.99
C THR A 524 -13.73 -41.33 10.10
N PHE A 525 -14.32 -41.69 8.96
CA PHE A 525 -15.53 -42.50 8.93
C PHE A 525 -15.37 -43.88 9.59
N ASP A 526 -14.24 -44.54 9.38
CA ASP A 526 -13.86 -45.83 9.97
C ASP A 526 -13.74 -45.76 11.50
N ARG A 527 -13.25 -44.61 12.01
CA ARG A 527 -13.07 -44.33 13.45
C ARG A 527 -14.27 -43.59 14.08
N LEU A 528 -15.39 -43.46 13.37
CA LEU A 528 -16.60 -42.85 13.92
C LEU A 528 -17.17 -43.73 15.06
N PRO A 529 -17.27 -43.24 16.31
CA PRO A 529 -17.75 -44.03 17.44
C PRO A 529 -19.19 -44.51 17.24
N VAL A 530 -19.52 -45.67 17.80
CA VAL A 530 -20.83 -46.33 17.61
C VAL A 530 -21.99 -45.41 18.03
N GLU A 531 -21.84 -44.65 19.12
CA GLU A 531 -22.84 -43.69 19.61
C GLU A 531 -23.18 -42.56 18.61
N TRP A 532 -22.26 -42.22 17.71
CA TRP A 532 -22.48 -41.22 16.66
C TRP A 532 -23.02 -41.85 15.38
N ARG A 533 -22.84 -43.15 15.17
CA ARG A 533 -23.34 -43.87 13.97
C ARG A 533 -24.87 -43.87 13.89
N THR A 534 -25.56 -43.86 15.03
CA THR A 534 -27.03 -43.73 15.09
C THR A 534 -27.51 -42.30 14.85
N SER A 535 -26.64 -41.31 15.11
CA SER A 535 -26.95 -39.89 15.09
C SER A 535 -26.55 -39.18 13.80
N LEU A 536 -25.82 -39.85 12.89
CA LEU A 536 -25.38 -39.34 11.57
C LEU A 536 -25.88 -40.23 10.43
N PRO A 537 -26.05 -39.69 9.20
CA PRO A 537 -26.51 -40.46 8.03
C PRO A 537 -25.40 -41.39 7.49
N THR A 538 -25.05 -42.42 8.26
CA THR A 538 -23.88 -43.29 8.02
C THR A 538 -23.91 -44.05 6.71
N SER A 539 -25.08 -44.47 6.22
CA SER A 539 -25.21 -45.09 4.89
C SER A 539 -24.84 -44.10 3.78
N LYS A 540 -25.34 -42.87 3.85
CA LYS A 540 -25.01 -41.80 2.90
C LYS A 540 -23.54 -41.42 2.96
N LEU A 541 -22.95 -41.31 4.16
CA LEU A 541 -21.52 -41.04 4.34
C LEU A 541 -20.66 -42.13 3.69
N ARG A 542 -20.99 -43.42 3.91
CA ARG A 542 -20.28 -44.54 3.29
C ARG A 542 -20.30 -44.43 1.76
N THR A 543 -21.49 -44.24 1.17
CA THR A 543 -21.64 -44.11 -0.28
C THR A 543 -20.89 -42.88 -0.81
N PHE A 544 -21.00 -41.75 -0.12
CA PHE A 544 -20.35 -40.50 -0.49
C PHE A 544 -18.82 -40.63 -0.51
N PHE A 545 -18.22 -41.16 0.56
CA PHE A 545 -16.76 -41.34 0.63
C PHE A 545 -16.25 -42.35 -0.39
N ALA A 546 -16.98 -43.45 -0.63
CA ALA A 546 -16.64 -44.42 -1.67
C ALA A 546 -16.67 -43.80 -3.08
N GLN A 547 -17.57 -42.84 -3.34
CA GLN A 547 -17.70 -42.19 -4.65
C GLN A 547 -16.73 -41.03 -4.85
N ARG A 548 -16.34 -40.32 -3.78
CA ARG A 548 -15.60 -39.04 -3.87
C ARG A 548 -14.14 -39.12 -3.43
N GLY A 549 -13.71 -40.22 -2.82
CA GLY A 549 -12.32 -40.48 -2.49
C GLY A 549 -11.81 -39.81 -1.21
N ASP A 550 -10.50 -39.90 -0.98
CA ASP A 550 -9.86 -39.67 0.32
C ASP A 550 -9.95 -38.24 0.85
N GLU A 551 -10.09 -37.25 -0.04
CA GLU A 551 -10.18 -35.84 0.33
C GLU A 551 -11.61 -35.39 0.70
N ALA A 552 -12.60 -36.27 0.52
CA ALA A 552 -14.00 -35.98 0.80
C ALA A 552 -14.29 -35.89 2.31
N TYR A 553 -15.19 -34.99 2.69
CA TYR A 553 -15.62 -34.82 4.07
C TYR A 553 -17.07 -34.32 4.18
N ALA A 554 -17.66 -34.50 5.36
CA ALA A 554 -18.96 -33.97 5.71
C ALA A 554 -18.91 -33.25 7.08
N LEU A 555 -19.43 -32.02 7.14
CA LEU A 555 -19.55 -31.21 8.35
C LEU A 555 -21.02 -31.02 8.72
N PHE A 556 -21.37 -31.37 9.95
CA PHE A 556 -22.71 -31.25 10.53
C PHE A 556 -22.67 -30.19 11.63
N VAL A 557 -23.37 -29.07 11.45
CA VAL A 557 -23.51 -27.99 12.44
C VAL A 557 -24.93 -28.04 12.98
N GLY A 558 -25.12 -28.69 14.14
CA GLY A 558 -26.44 -28.83 14.76
C GLY A 558 -27.41 -29.78 14.03
N THR A 559 -26.90 -30.69 13.19
CA THR A 559 -27.66 -31.60 12.30
C THR A 559 -27.30 -33.09 12.50
N GLY A 560 -28.12 -34.04 12.02
CA GLY A 560 -27.94 -35.50 12.21
C GLY A 560 -29.04 -36.41 11.61
N ASN A 561 -28.88 -37.75 11.69
CA ASN A 561 -29.74 -38.79 11.07
C ASN A 561 -31.19 -38.77 11.55
N THR A 562 -31.44 -38.26 12.75
CA THR A 562 -32.79 -38.14 13.24
C THR A 562 -33.44 -36.92 12.61
N GLN A 563 -34.55 -37.13 11.91
CA GLN A 563 -35.66 -36.17 11.77
C GLN A 563 -36.17 -35.59 13.12
N ARG A 564 -35.49 -35.87 14.24
CA ARG A 564 -35.66 -35.24 15.56
C ARG A 564 -34.93 -33.89 15.69
N GLY A 565 -33.94 -33.51 14.87
CA GLY A 565 -33.36 -32.16 14.96
C GLY A 565 -34.40 -31.05 14.72
N ALA A 566 -35.34 -31.30 13.79
CA ALA A 566 -36.47 -30.41 13.53
C ALA A 566 -37.65 -30.58 14.49
N ARG A 567 -37.85 -31.78 15.08
CA ARG A 567 -38.97 -32.04 16.02
C ARG A 567 -38.66 -31.73 17.49
N VAL A 568 -37.40 -31.80 17.90
CA VAL A 568 -36.95 -31.44 19.26
C VAL A 568 -36.97 -29.93 19.49
N ALA A 569 -36.90 -29.12 18.42
CA ALA A 569 -37.02 -27.68 18.54
C ALA A 569 -38.48 -27.19 18.71
N GLY A 570 -39.51 -28.05 18.58
CA GLY A 570 -40.90 -27.61 18.69
C GLY A 570 -41.25 -26.44 17.75
N ILE A 571 -40.53 -26.26 16.64
CA ILE A 571 -40.84 -25.21 15.66
C ILE A 571 -41.82 -25.82 14.67
N ALA A 572 -43.07 -25.90 15.12
CA ALA A 572 -44.20 -25.98 14.22
C ALA A 572 -44.08 -24.89 13.14
N GLN A 573 -44.65 -25.16 11.97
CA GLN A 573 -44.77 -24.24 10.84
C GLN A 573 -45.56 -22.94 11.13
N GLN A 574 -45.65 -22.47 12.37
CA GLN A 574 -46.40 -21.29 12.74
C GLN A 574 -45.57 -20.43 13.71
N GLY A 575 -45.06 -19.29 13.20
CA GLY A 575 -44.43 -18.24 14.02
C GLY A 575 -43.13 -17.67 13.43
N THR A 576 -43.08 -16.36 13.27
CA THR A 576 -42.04 -15.55 12.61
C THR A 576 -40.71 -15.37 13.40
N ARG A 577 -40.36 -16.23 14.35
CA ARG A 577 -39.11 -16.09 15.16
C ARG A 577 -38.04 -17.15 14.84
N LYS A 578 -36.81 -16.70 14.61
CA LYS A 578 -35.61 -17.56 14.48
C LYS A 578 -35.34 -18.29 15.82
N ALA A 579 -35.21 -19.61 15.82
CA ALA A 579 -34.76 -20.35 17.01
C ALA A 579 -33.23 -20.41 17.09
N LYS A 580 -32.68 -20.19 18.29
CA LYS A 580 -31.27 -20.40 18.62
C LYS A 580 -31.14 -21.71 19.39
N VAL A 581 -30.30 -22.62 18.91
CA VAL A 581 -29.94 -23.88 19.59
C VAL A 581 -28.63 -23.67 20.34
N LEU A 582 -28.62 -23.90 21.65
CA LEU A 582 -27.44 -23.73 22.48
C LEU A 582 -26.63 -25.04 22.54
N CYS A 583 -25.30 -24.95 22.36
CA CYS A 583 -24.35 -26.04 22.61
C CYS A 583 -24.61 -27.33 21.82
N ALA A 584 -25.17 -27.25 20.60
CA ALA A 584 -25.26 -28.41 19.72
C ALA A 584 -23.85 -28.86 19.27
N PRO A 585 -23.59 -30.17 19.15
CA PRO A 585 -22.30 -30.66 18.71
C PRO A 585 -22.05 -30.30 17.24
N LEU A 586 -20.80 -29.95 16.94
CA LEU A 586 -20.28 -29.83 15.59
C LEU A 586 -19.55 -31.12 15.26
N VAL A 587 -19.93 -31.80 14.17
CA VAL A 587 -19.32 -33.09 13.82
C VAL A 587 -18.74 -33.02 12.42
N LEU A 588 -17.44 -33.24 12.32
CA LEU A 588 -16.71 -33.34 11.06
C LEU A 588 -16.25 -34.79 10.85
N VAL A 589 -16.68 -35.38 9.74
CA VAL A 589 -16.30 -36.74 9.33
C VAL A 589 -15.56 -36.68 8.00
N GLY A 590 -14.31 -37.14 7.97
CA GLY A 590 -13.54 -37.27 6.72
C GLY A 590 -13.49 -38.71 6.20
N ALA A 591 -13.32 -38.87 4.88
CA ALA A 591 -12.96 -40.16 4.28
C ALA A 591 -11.57 -40.64 4.75
N SER A 592 -10.64 -39.70 4.90
CA SER A 592 -9.28 -39.91 5.41
C SER A 592 -8.85 -38.75 6.31
N ALA A 593 -7.63 -38.81 6.84
CA ALA A 593 -7.00 -37.70 7.55
C ALA A 593 -6.96 -36.41 6.71
N ARG A 594 -6.80 -36.53 5.37
CA ARG A 594 -6.84 -35.39 4.44
C ARG A 594 -8.22 -34.76 4.39
N GLY A 595 -9.28 -35.58 4.32
CA GLY A 595 -10.66 -35.10 4.37
C GLY A 595 -10.96 -34.36 5.68
N VAL A 596 -10.51 -34.88 6.82
CA VAL A 596 -10.63 -34.19 8.12
C VAL A 596 -9.89 -32.85 8.10
N PHE A 597 -8.64 -32.83 7.61
CA PHE A 597 -7.87 -31.59 7.50
C PHE A 597 -8.58 -30.53 6.66
N ASN A 598 -9.04 -30.89 5.46
CA ASN A 598 -9.77 -29.99 4.55
C ASN A 598 -11.07 -29.47 5.19
N GLY A 599 -11.83 -30.33 5.86
CA GLY A 599 -13.05 -29.93 6.55
C GLY A 599 -12.82 -29.01 7.74
N VAL A 600 -11.70 -29.17 8.45
CA VAL A 600 -11.29 -28.21 9.47
C VAL A 600 -11.00 -26.85 8.87
N GLN A 601 -10.38 -26.76 7.68
CA GLN A 601 -10.17 -25.46 7.02
C GLN A 601 -11.50 -24.74 6.75
N THR A 602 -12.51 -25.47 6.27
CA THR A 602 -13.87 -24.92 6.11
C THR A 602 -14.47 -24.48 7.43
N LEU A 603 -14.31 -25.25 8.51
CA LEU A 603 -14.80 -24.84 9.84
C LEU A 603 -14.07 -23.60 10.36
N ARG A 604 -12.75 -23.50 10.18
CA ARG A 604 -11.95 -22.31 10.56
C ARG A 604 -12.46 -21.06 9.86
N GLN A 605 -12.71 -21.15 8.55
CA GLN A 605 -13.27 -20.03 7.78
C GLN A 605 -14.68 -19.67 8.23
N LEU A 606 -15.54 -20.66 8.49
CA LEU A 606 -16.91 -20.44 8.95
C LEU A 606 -16.95 -19.72 10.31
N VAL A 607 -16.10 -20.14 11.25
CA VAL A 607 -15.92 -19.49 12.55
C VAL A 607 -15.41 -18.06 12.38
N TRP A 608 -14.40 -17.87 11.53
CA TRP A 608 -13.80 -16.55 11.29
C TRP A 608 -14.78 -15.59 10.62
N ALA A 609 -15.58 -16.06 9.65
CA ALA A 609 -16.53 -15.25 8.90
C ALA A 609 -17.57 -14.54 9.79
N ASN A 610 -17.86 -15.08 10.97
CA ASN A 610 -18.85 -14.54 11.92
C ASN A 610 -18.49 -13.15 12.50
N GLY A 611 -17.23 -12.70 12.44
CA GLY A 611 -16.85 -11.37 12.93
C GLY A 611 -16.45 -11.34 14.41
N TYR A 612 -16.03 -10.16 14.90
CA TYR A 612 -15.79 -9.93 16.32
C TYR A 612 -17.11 -9.62 17.03
N GLY A 613 -17.41 -10.34 18.11
CA GLY A 613 -18.62 -10.14 18.90
C GLY A 613 -18.59 -10.98 20.17
N ARG A 614 -19.44 -10.64 21.14
CA ARG A 614 -19.49 -11.36 22.44
C ARG A 614 -20.02 -12.80 22.32
N ASP A 615 -20.78 -13.11 21.25
CA ASP A 615 -21.43 -14.41 21.03
C ASP A 615 -21.11 -14.96 19.62
N LEU A 616 -20.45 -16.13 19.54
CA LEU A 616 -20.21 -16.84 18.28
C LEU A 616 -21.44 -17.68 17.92
N THR A 617 -22.04 -17.42 16.76
CA THR A 617 -23.20 -18.16 16.24
C THR A 617 -22.92 -18.69 14.84
N LEU A 618 -23.26 -19.94 14.57
CA LEU A 618 -23.09 -20.57 13.26
C LEU A 618 -24.47 -20.96 12.69
N PRO A 619 -24.68 -20.91 11.36
CA PRO A 619 -25.92 -21.41 10.78
C PRO A 619 -26.05 -22.91 11.01
N ILE A 620 -27.28 -23.39 11.26
CA ILE A 620 -27.54 -24.83 11.26
C ILE A 620 -27.39 -25.33 9.83
N CYS A 621 -26.40 -26.18 9.57
CA CYS A 621 -26.10 -26.63 8.21
C CYS A 621 -25.50 -28.03 8.13
N GLU A 622 -25.51 -28.56 6.92
CA GLU A 622 -24.74 -29.73 6.49
C GLU A 622 -23.90 -29.34 5.27
N ILE A 623 -22.59 -29.59 5.34
CA ILE A 623 -21.68 -29.38 4.22
C ILE A 623 -21.12 -30.73 3.80
N TRP A 624 -21.25 -31.06 2.52
CA TRP A 624 -20.74 -32.29 1.90
C TRP A 624 -19.81 -31.87 0.78
N ASP A 625 -18.51 -32.15 0.92
CA ASP A 625 -17.50 -31.47 0.10
C ASP A 625 -16.35 -32.39 -0.30
N TYR A 626 -15.76 -32.11 -1.47
CA TYR A 626 -14.65 -32.85 -2.09
C TYR A 626 -14.06 -31.99 -3.23
N PRO A 627 -12.78 -32.17 -3.59
CA PRO A 627 -12.16 -31.46 -4.71
C PRO A 627 -12.49 -32.09 -6.07
N ASP A 628 -12.67 -31.27 -7.10
CA ASP A 628 -12.78 -31.71 -8.50
C ASP A 628 -11.41 -32.05 -9.12
N LEU A 629 -10.36 -31.29 -8.78
CA LEU A 629 -8.98 -31.56 -9.23
C LEU A 629 -8.12 -32.22 -8.15
N LYS A 630 -7.35 -33.23 -8.57
CA LYS A 630 -6.44 -33.98 -7.68
C LYS A 630 -5.24 -33.13 -7.24
N LEU A 631 -4.54 -32.53 -8.20
CA LEU A 631 -3.42 -31.62 -7.92
C LEU A 631 -3.93 -30.19 -7.84
N ARG A 632 -3.68 -29.54 -6.71
CA ARG A 632 -4.02 -28.13 -6.44
C ARG A 632 -2.76 -27.48 -5.91
N GLY A 633 -1.97 -26.96 -6.83
CA GLY A 633 -0.63 -26.48 -6.58
C GLY A 633 -0.51 -24.96 -6.57
N TRP A 634 0.57 -24.48 -5.97
CA TRP A 634 1.09 -23.15 -6.24
C TRP A 634 2.62 -23.18 -6.38
N HIS A 635 3.13 -22.51 -7.40
CA HIS A 635 4.56 -22.28 -7.66
C HIS A 635 4.99 -20.91 -7.13
N PHE A 636 6.15 -20.85 -6.49
CA PHE A 636 6.80 -19.59 -6.13
C PHE A 636 8.33 -19.74 -6.06
N VAL A 637 9.03 -18.62 -6.23
CA VAL A 637 10.48 -18.53 -5.99
C VAL A 637 10.74 -18.67 -4.49
N ALA A 638 11.73 -19.50 -4.13
CA ALA A 638 12.12 -19.78 -2.76
C ALA A 638 12.29 -18.48 -1.93
N PRO A 639 11.86 -18.44 -0.66
CA PRO A 639 12.04 -17.24 0.16
C PRO A 639 13.52 -17.01 0.51
N LEU A 640 13.91 -15.76 0.67
CA LEU A 640 15.15 -15.38 1.36
C LEU A 640 14.97 -15.45 2.89
N ARG A 641 16.07 -15.30 3.63
CA ARG A 641 16.09 -15.43 5.10
C ARG A 641 15.18 -14.42 5.82
N ASP A 642 15.16 -13.18 5.34
CA ASP A 642 14.28 -12.10 5.81
C ASP A 642 12.80 -12.35 5.46
N GLU A 643 12.54 -13.06 4.36
CA GLU A 643 11.19 -13.45 3.93
C GLU A 643 10.65 -14.71 4.64
N LEU A 644 11.50 -15.45 5.38
CA LEU A 644 11.13 -16.74 5.98
C LEU A 644 9.90 -16.67 6.91
N PRO A 645 9.76 -15.70 7.83
CA PRO A 645 8.56 -15.60 8.67
C PRO A 645 7.28 -15.43 7.85
N PHE A 646 7.33 -14.61 6.79
CA PHE A 646 6.22 -14.43 5.87
C PHE A 646 5.90 -15.74 5.13
N ALA A 647 6.92 -16.43 4.61
CA ALA A 647 6.77 -17.69 3.88
C ALA A 647 6.11 -18.77 4.74
N GLU A 648 6.46 -18.87 6.02
CA GLU A 648 5.84 -19.81 6.95
C GLU A 648 4.34 -19.52 7.15
N ARG A 649 3.91 -18.25 7.16
CA ARG A 649 2.49 -17.87 7.20
C ARG A 649 1.79 -18.11 5.86
N LEU A 650 2.50 -17.94 4.75
CA LEU A 650 1.98 -18.25 3.42
C LEU A 650 1.57 -19.73 3.32
N LEU A 651 2.33 -20.66 3.92
CA LEU A 651 1.96 -22.07 3.97
C LEU A 651 0.60 -22.30 4.62
N ASP A 652 0.34 -21.65 5.78
CA ASP A 652 -0.95 -21.74 6.47
C ASP A 652 -2.10 -21.16 5.63
N TRP A 653 -1.83 -20.10 4.86
CA TRP A 653 -2.80 -19.46 3.98
C TRP A 653 -3.17 -20.33 2.78
N LEU A 654 -2.19 -20.92 2.12
CA LEU A 654 -2.42 -21.88 1.04
C LEU A 654 -3.15 -23.13 1.56
N ALA A 655 -2.81 -23.60 2.76
CA ALA A 655 -3.46 -24.76 3.37
C ALA A 655 -4.91 -24.45 3.75
N LEU A 656 -5.19 -23.24 4.26
CA LEU A 656 -6.53 -22.75 4.56
C LEU A 656 -7.43 -22.77 3.31
N MET A 657 -6.85 -22.55 2.13
CA MET A 657 -7.52 -22.63 0.83
C MET A 657 -7.44 -24.01 0.16
N LYS A 658 -6.97 -25.03 0.90
CA LYS A 658 -6.96 -26.45 0.51
C LYS A 658 -6.07 -26.77 -0.71
N PHE A 659 -5.06 -25.96 -0.97
CA PHE A 659 -3.94 -26.38 -1.83
C PHE A 659 -3.21 -27.56 -1.18
N ASN A 660 -2.67 -28.46 -2.00
CA ASN A 660 -1.99 -29.68 -1.54
C ASN A 660 -0.59 -29.87 -2.13
N THR A 661 -0.18 -29.04 -3.09
CA THR A 661 1.14 -29.13 -3.74
C THR A 661 1.84 -27.78 -3.73
N LEU A 662 3.14 -27.76 -3.46
CA LEU A 662 3.99 -26.58 -3.59
C LEU A 662 5.11 -26.88 -4.58
N VAL A 663 5.29 -26.02 -5.58
CA VAL A 663 6.45 -26.05 -6.46
C VAL A 663 7.37 -24.89 -6.06
N ILE A 664 8.60 -25.19 -5.66
CA ILE A 664 9.51 -24.19 -5.11
C ILE A 664 10.73 -24.09 -6.01
N GLU A 665 10.89 -22.96 -6.69
CA GLU A 665 12.06 -22.66 -7.51
C GLU A 665 13.21 -22.20 -6.62
N VAL A 666 14.26 -23.02 -6.51
CA VAL A 666 15.31 -22.85 -5.50
C VAL A 666 16.53 -22.09 -6.00
N ASP A 667 16.94 -22.29 -7.26
CA ASP A 667 18.06 -21.64 -7.96
C ASP A 667 19.21 -21.20 -7.04
N ASP A 668 19.63 -19.93 -7.05
CA ASP A 668 20.67 -19.39 -6.16
C ASP A 668 20.21 -19.16 -4.72
N ARG A 669 18.91 -19.32 -4.42
CA ARG A 669 18.36 -19.23 -3.06
C ARG A 669 18.55 -20.52 -2.26
N PHE A 670 19.20 -21.53 -2.84
CA PHE A 670 19.65 -22.72 -2.14
C PHE A 670 21.14 -22.60 -1.69
N PRO A 671 21.48 -23.04 -0.47
CA PRO A 671 22.84 -22.95 0.06
C PRO A 671 23.70 -24.14 -0.43
N TYR A 672 24.13 -24.12 -1.69
CA TYR A 672 25.02 -25.17 -2.23
C TYR A 672 26.36 -25.17 -1.50
N GLU A 673 26.71 -26.28 -0.85
CA GLU A 673 27.98 -26.40 -0.11
C GLU A 673 29.14 -26.83 -1.02
N ARG A 674 28.85 -27.60 -2.09
CA ARG A 674 29.88 -28.00 -3.08
C ARG A 674 30.28 -26.85 -3.99
N HIS A 675 29.36 -25.90 -4.19
CA HIS A 675 29.50 -24.74 -5.09
C HIS A 675 29.03 -23.46 -4.38
N PRO A 676 29.69 -23.04 -3.28
CA PRO A 676 29.22 -21.95 -2.42
C PRO A 676 29.11 -20.61 -3.14
N ASP A 677 29.96 -20.40 -4.16
CA ASP A 677 29.93 -19.21 -4.98
C ASP A 677 28.61 -19.02 -5.72
N ILE A 678 27.78 -20.07 -5.87
CA ILE A 678 26.46 -19.99 -6.53
C ILE A 678 25.42 -19.32 -5.64
N ALA A 679 25.44 -19.56 -4.33
CA ALA A 679 24.38 -19.18 -3.42
C ALA A 679 24.27 -17.65 -3.23
N HIS A 680 23.03 -17.15 -3.14
CA HIS A 680 22.72 -15.79 -2.75
C HIS A 680 23.10 -15.57 -1.27
N PRO A 681 23.64 -14.40 -0.86
CA PRO A 681 24.05 -14.15 0.53
C PRO A 681 22.93 -14.32 1.57
N GLN A 682 21.68 -14.01 1.18
CA GLN A 682 20.48 -14.19 2.00
C GLN A 682 19.77 -15.55 1.78
N ALA A 683 20.40 -16.51 1.10
CA ALA A 683 19.85 -17.85 0.97
C ALA A 683 19.59 -18.47 2.35
N LEU A 684 18.52 -19.26 2.43
CA LEU A 684 18.24 -20.04 3.64
C LEU A 684 19.36 -21.03 3.90
N THR A 685 19.71 -21.23 5.16
CA THR A 685 20.61 -22.34 5.53
C THR A 685 19.91 -23.69 5.36
N LYS A 686 20.66 -24.80 5.27
CA LYS A 686 20.05 -26.14 5.19
C LYS A 686 19.15 -26.45 6.40
N SER A 687 19.44 -25.91 7.59
CA SER A 687 18.58 -26.07 8.76
C SER A 687 17.27 -25.28 8.64
N GLN A 688 17.32 -24.05 8.11
CA GLN A 688 16.15 -23.24 7.81
C GLN A 688 15.27 -23.91 6.74
N TRP A 689 15.87 -24.45 5.67
CA TRP A 689 15.16 -25.26 4.67
C TRP A 689 14.45 -26.46 5.28
N ARG A 690 15.14 -27.26 6.11
CA ARG A 690 14.52 -28.42 6.77
C ARG A 690 13.35 -28.03 7.67
N ARG A 691 13.47 -26.92 8.40
CA ARG A 691 12.36 -26.36 9.20
C ARG A 691 11.17 -25.98 8.32
N PHE A 692 11.41 -25.20 7.26
CA PHE A 692 10.36 -24.76 6.33
C PHE A 692 9.64 -25.95 5.67
N LEU A 693 10.40 -26.93 5.20
CA LEU A 693 9.88 -28.15 4.59
C LEU A 693 9.11 -29.02 5.59
N ALA A 694 9.57 -29.13 6.84
CA ALA A 694 8.85 -29.84 7.89
C ALA A 694 7.49 -29.19 8.18
N GLN A 695 7.41 -27.85 8.19
CA GLN A 695 6.16 -27.13 8.32
C GLN A 695 5.23 -27.38 7.13
N ALA A 696 5.73 -27.31 5.90
CA ALA A 696 4.94 -27.59 4.70
C ALA A 696 4.35 -29.01 4.74
N ARG A 697 5.15 -30.03 5.08
CA ARG A 697 4.68 -31.41 5.21
C ARG A 697 3.70 -31.60 6.38
N ARG A 698 3.88 -30.88 7.51
CA ARG A 698 2.94 -30.90 8.65
C ARG A 698 1.55 -30.40 8.26
N LEU A 699 1.48 -29.43 7.35
CA LEU A 699 0.25 -28.92 6.74
C LEU A 699 -0.26 -29.80 5.60
N GLY A 700 0.46 -30.89 5.30
CA GLY A 700 0.10 -31.85 4.28
C GLY A 700 0.39 -31.38 2.87
N PHE A 701 1.39 -30.54 2.63
CA PHE A 701 1.84 -30.27 1.26
C PHE A 701 2.77 -31.37 0.75
N ASP A 702 2.56 -31.78 -0.50
CA ASP A 702 3.61 -32.41 -1.30
C ASP A 702 4.48 -31.30 -1.89
N VAL A 703 5.78 -31.33 -1.58
CA VAL A 703 6.73 -30.28 -1.98
C VAL A 703 7.61 -30.77 -3.13
N ILE A 704 7.61 -30.00 -4.22
CA ILE A 704 8.34 -30.27 -5.45
C ILE A 704 9.43 -29.19 -5.59
N PRO A 705 10.72 -29.51 -5.39
CA PRO A 705 11.77 -28.58 -5.75
C PRO A 705 11.83 -28.43 -7.26
N GLN A 706 11.98 -27.18 -7.70
CA GLN A 706 12.33 -26.81 -9.06
C GLN A 706 13.74 -26.26 -9.07
N VAL A 707 14.61 -26.85 -9.89
CA VAL A 707 15.93 -26.29 -10.21
C VAL A 707 15.91 -25.97 -11.69
N GLN A 708 16.12 -24.70 -12.06
CA GLN A 708 16.18 -24.34 -13.46
C GLN A 708 17.36 -25.01 -14.14
N THR A 709 17.12 -25.61 -15.31
CA THR A 709 18.15 -26.28 -16.11
C THR A 709 17.91 -26.04 -17.61
N PHE A 710 19.01 -26.12 -18.36
CA PHE A 710 19.21 -25.73 -19.75
C PHE A 710 18.93 -24.26 -20.03
N GLY A 711 17.68 -23.80 -19.94
CA GLY A 711 17.29 -22.38 -19.94
C GLY A 711 17.34 -21.79 -18.53
N HIS A 712 17.23 -20.46 -18.42
CA HIS A 712 17.23 -19.72 -17.13
C HIS A 712 18.41 -20.05 -16.20
N PHE A 713 19.53 -20.57 -16.73
CA PHE A 713 20.67 -21.03 -15.94
C PHE A 713 21.67 -19.90 -15.62
N GLY A 714 21.24 -18.64 -15.79
CA GLY A 714 22.08 -17.45 -15.61
C GLY A 714 22.52 -17.20 -14.17
N TYR A 715 21.79 -17.74 -13.18
CA TYR A 715 22.20 -17.69 -11.77
C TYR A 715 23.53 -18.42 -11.52
N VAL A 716 23.92 -19.34 -12.42
CA VAL A 716 25.23 -19.99 -12.44
C VAL A 716 26.15 -19.36 -13.47
N LEU A 717 25.72 -19.31 -14.74
CA LEU A 717 26.62 -19.00 -15.87
C LEU A 717 27.13 -17.56 -15.91
N ASN A 718 26.44 -16.62 -15.27
CA ASN A 718 26.92 -15.24 -15.21
C ASN A 718 28.16 -15.09 -14.31
N LYS A 719 28.42 -16.07 -13.43
CA LYS A 719 29.61 -16.12 -12.58
C LYS A 719 30.84 -16.55 -13.41
N PRO A 720 31.96 -15.82 -13.34
CA PRO A 720 33.14 -16.08 -14.19
C PRO A 720 33.61 -17.53 -14.21
N ALA A 721 33.58 -18.21 -13.06
CA ALA A 721 34.04 -19.60 -12.92
C ALA A 721 33.25 -20.60 -13.78
N TYR A 722 31.99 -20.32 -14.12
CA TYR A 722 31.10 -21.28 -14.80
C TYR A 722 30.80 -20.92 -16.27
N ARG A 723 31.27 -19.76 -16.77
CA ARG A 723 31.02 -19.30 -18.15
C ARG A 723 31.46 -20.27 -19.24
N HIS A 724 32.48 -21.08 -18.97
CA HIS A 724 32.99 -22.09 -19.91
C HIS A 724 31.96 -23.18 -20.26
N LEU A 725 30.95 -23.37 -19.42
CA LEU A 725 29.83 -24.29 -19.62
C LEU A 725 28.73 -23.72 -20.51
N SER A 726 28.77 -22.44 -20.86
CA SER A 726 27.75 -21.77 -21.68
C SER A 726 27.68 -22.34 -23.11
N GLU A 727 26.46 -22.32 -23.67
CA GLU A 727 26.22 -22.57 -25.10
C GLU A 727 26.69 -21.39 -25.97
N HIS A 728 26.77 -20.19 -25.38
CA HIS A 728 27.17 -18.95 -26.06
C HIS A 728 28.53 -18.48 -25.58
N THR A 729 29.38 -18.05 -26.52
CA THR A 729 30.72 -17.49 -26.23
C THR A 729 30.69 -16.05 -25.73
N ALA A 730 29.58 -15.35 -25.96
CA ALA A 730 29.33 -13.98 -25.50
C ALA A 730 27.94 -13.90 -24.84
N PRO A 731 27.75 -13.00 -23.86
CA PRO A 731 26.45 -12.85 -23.19
C PRO A 731 25.41 -12.27 -24.15
N HIS A 732 24.17 -12.74 -24.01
CA HIS A 732 23.03 -12.14 -24.70
C HIS A 732 22.74 -10.73 -24.13
N PRO A 733 22.47 -9.70 -24.95
CA PRO A 733 22.29 -8.32 -24.46
C PRO A 733 21.18 -8.17 -23.40
N ARG A 734 20.13 -8.99 -23.49
CA ARG A 734 19.00 -8.97 -22.55
C ARG A 734 19.11 -10.00 -21.42
N TRP A 735 19.75 -11.14 -21.68
CA TRP A 735 19.61 -12.34 -20.83
C TRP A 735 20.94 -12.83 -20.23
N GLY A 736 22.06 -12.18 -20.57
CA GLY A 736 23.38 -12.61 -20.12
C GLY A 736 23.76 -13.98 -20.68
N PHE A 737 24.54 -14.74 -19.91
CA PHE A 737 24.76 -16.16 -20.21
C PHE A 737 23.56 -16.96 -19.70
N TYR A 738 22.68 -17.35 -20.63
CA TYR A 738 21.35 -17.85 -20.31
C TYR A 738 21.26 -19.38 -20.31
N ALA A 739 21.93 -20.04 -21.26
CA ALA A 739 21.84 -21.48 -21.45
C ALA A 739 23.19 -22.20 -21.43
N TYR A 740 23.26 -23.35 -20.77
CA TYR A 740 24.45 -24.19 -20.77
C TYR A 740 24.55 -25.02 -22.06
N CYS A 741 25.75 -25.52 -22.35
CA CYS A 741 26.01 -26.45 -23.43
C CYS A 741 25.59 -27.88 -23.01
N PRO A 742 24.53 -28.46 -23.59
CA PRO A 742 24.05 -29.81 -23.23
C PRO A 742 24.98 -30.93 -23.74
N SER A 743 25.98 -30.60 -24.56
CA SER A 743 26.96 -31.56 -25.07
C SER A 743 28.25 -31.61 -24.23
N ASP A 744 28.39 -30.77 -23.19
CA ASP A 744 29.58 -30.76 -22.33
C ASP A 744 29.39 -31.68 -21.11
N PRO A 745 30.21 -32.72 -20.91
CA PRO A 745 30.15 -33.57 -19.72
C PRO A 745 30.30 -32.81 -18.40
N ALA A 746 31.04 -31.69 -18.38
CA ALA A 746 31.24 -30.88 -17.18
C ALA A 746 29.94 -30.19 -16.71
N THR A 747 29.01 -29.91 -17.64
CA THR A 747 27.66 -29.42 -17.32
C THR A 747 26.96 -30.40 -16.39
N TYR A 748 26.93 -31.67 -16.74
CA TYR A 748 26.22 -32.69 -15.96
C TYR A 748 26.89 -32.96 -14.62
N LYS A 749 28.22 -32.87 -14.53
CA LYS A 749 28.91 -32.93 -13.23
C LYS A 749 28.38 -31.84 -12.29
N LEU A 750 28.27 -30.60 -12.78
CA LEU A 750 27.75 -29.49 -11.99
C LEU A 750 26.26 -29.66 -11.67
N VAL A 751 25.42 -29.89 -12.68
CA VAL A 751 23.96 -30.02 -12.50
C VAL A 751 23.62 -31.15 -11.52
N PHE A 752 24.32 -32.29 -11.61
CA PHE A 752 24.12 -33.41 -10.69
C PHE A 752 24.61 -33.13 -9.28
N ASP A 753 25.69 -32.34 -9.11
CA ASP A 753 26.09 -31.84 -7.79
C ASP A 753 24.98 -30.98 -7.16
N LEU A 754 24.37 -30.07 -7.94
CA LEU A 754 23.25 -29.23 -7.45
C LEU A 754 22.03 -30.09 -7.10
N PHE A 755 21.66 -31.04 -7.98
CA PHE A 755 20.53 -31.94 -7.75
C PHE A 755 20.73 -32.78 -6.47
N ASP A 756 21.92 -33.34 -6.25
CA ASP A 756 22.20 -34.17 -5.08
C ASP A 756 21.98 -33.41 -3.77
N GLU A 757 22.42 -32.15 -3.69
CA GLU A 757 22.24 -31.34 -2.48
C GLU A 757 20.77 -30.97 -2.23
N VAL A 758 20.04 -30.65 -3.30
CA VAL A 758 18.60 -30.36 -3.24
C VAL A 758 17.84 -31.62 -2.84
N LEU A 759 18.10 -32.78 -3.46
CA LEU A 759 17.48 -34.07 -3.12
C LEU A 759 17.74 -34.46 -1.67
N ALA A 760 18.98 -34.29 -1.18
CA ALA A 760 19.33 -34.61 0.21
C ALA A 760 18.56 -33.75 1.23
N THR A 761 18.20 -32.52 0.86
CA THR A 761 17.50 -31.57 1.74
C THR A 761 15.98 -31.69 1.61
N PHE A 762 15.47 -31.76 0.38
CA PHE A 762 14.05 -31.79 0.06
C PHE A 762 13.42 -33.17 0.19
N GLN A 763 14.20 -34.25 0.02
CA GLN A 763 13.71 -35.64 -0.02
C GLN A 763 12.36 -35.77 -0.74
N PRO A 764 12.25 -35.27 -1.99
CA PRO A 764 10.96 -35.07 -2.60
C PRO A 764 10.51 -36.34 -3.34
N LYS A 765 9.19 -36.55 -3.46
CA LYS A 765 8.64 -37.58 -4.36
C LYS A 765 8.76 -37.16 -5.83
N TRP A 766 8.63 -35.86 -6.08
CA TRP A 766 8.63 -35.26 -7.40
C TRP A 766 9.80 -34.28 -7.53
N PHE A 767 10.37 -34.15 -8.72
CA PHE A 767 11.42 -33.17 -8.98
C PHE A 767 11.13 -32.43 -10.28
N HIS A 768 11.14 -31.10 -10.26
CA HIS A 768 10.87 -30.27 -11.42
C HIS A 768 12.19 -29.76 -12.02
N ILE A 769 12.47 -30.08 -13.28
CA ILE A 769 13.75 -29.70 -13.94
C ILE A 769 13.70 -28.30 -14.58
N GLY A 770 12.56 -27.61 -14.50
CA GLY A 770 12.41 -26.29 -15.09
C GLY A 770 12.22 -26.41 -16.60
N HIS A 771 13.27 -26.12 -17.37
CA HIS A 771 13.34 -26.34 -18.82
C HIS A 771 12.43 -25.42 -19.65
N ASP A 772 12.07 -24.24 -19.16
CA ASP A 772 11.30 -23.25 -19.90
C ASP A 772 12.17 -22.26 -20.70
N GLU A 773 11.56 -21.67 -21.73
CA GLU A 773 12.01 -20.49 -22.48
C GLU A 773 13.42 -20.57 -23.11
N ILE A 774 13.96 -21.77 -23.29
CA ILE A 774 15.30 -22.04 -23.85
C ILE A 774 15.50 -21.34 -25.21
N THR A 775 14.45 -21.25 -26.02
CA THR A 775 14.44 -20.63 -27.36
C THR A 775 14.63 -19.11 -27.37
N PHE A 776 14.75 -18.45 -26.20
CA PHE A 776 15.17 -17.05 -26.12
C PHE A 776 16.60 -16.81 -26.59
N VAL A 777 17.42 -17.87 -26.70
CA VAL A 777 18.77 -17.84 -27.24
C VAL A 777 19.00 -18.99 -28.23
N PRO A 778 19.99 -18.89 -29.13
CA PRO A 778 20.28 -19.98 -30.07
C PRO A 778 20.71 -21.29 -29.41
N ILE A 779 20.16 -22.42 -29.87
CA ILE A 779 20.51 -23.77 -29.41
C ILE A 779 21.43 -24.44 -30.41
N GLY A 780 22.48 -25.14 -29.95
CA GLY A 780 23.36 -25.96 -30.79
C GLY A 780 24.40 -25.16 -31.58
N VAL A 781 24.79 -23.99 -31.09
CA VAL A 781 25.71 -23.05 -31.74
C VAL A 781 27.17 -23.20 -31.30
N CYS A 782 27.44 -23.78 -30.13
CA CYS A 782 28.81 -24.00 -29.68
C CYS A 782 29.49 -25.16 -30.44
N ASN A 783 30.82 -25.17 -30.48
CA ASN A 783 31.59 -26.20 -31.21
C ASN A 783 31.31 -27.62 -30.70
N ARG A 784 31.07 -27.79 -29.41
CA ARG A 784 30.75 -29.10 -28.80
C ARG A 784 29.40 -29.62 -29.30
N CYS A 785 28.36 -28.78 -29.29
CA CYS A 785 27.05 -29.16 -29.81
C CYS A 785 27.08 -29.39 -31.32
N LYS A 786 27.76 -28.53 -32.09
CA LYS A 786 27.95 -28.71 -33.54
C LYS A 786 28.62 -30.05 -33.88
N ALA A 787 29.62 -30.46 -33.09
CA ALA A 787 30.34 -31.72 -33.30
C ALA A 787 29.45 -32.97 -33.14
N THR A 788 28.29 -32.87 -32.48
CA THR A 788 27.35 -34.00 -32.34
C THR A 788 26.56 -34.31 -33.61
N GLY A 789 26.47 -33.35 -34.55
CA GLY A 789 25.60 -33.45 -35.73
C GLY A 789 24.10 -33.45 -35.41
N LYS A 790 23.71 -33.22 -34.15
CA LYS A 790 22.31 -33.24 -33.71
C LYS A 790 21.62 -31.91 -33.92
N THR A 791 20.33 -31.99 -34.19
CA THR A 791 19.43 -30.83 -34.23
C THR A 791 19.14 -30.29 -32.83
N ALA A 792 18.64 -29.05 -32.74
CA ALA A 792 18.30 -28.42 -31.45
C ALA A 792 17.32 -29.26 -30.62
N TRP A 793 16.28 -29.84 -31.23
CA TRP A 793 15.31 -30.68 -30.54
C TRP A 793 15.86 -32.04 -30.11
N GLN A 794 16.83 -32.60 -30.85
CA GLN A 794 17.55 -33.80 -30.43
C GLN A 794 18.47 -33.52 -29.24
N LEU A 795 19.19 -32.40 -29.25
CA LEU A 795 20.01 -31.95 -28.12
C LEU A 795 19.16 -31.73 -26.87
N LEU A 796 18.00 -31.07 -27.01
CA LEU A 796 17.02 -30.91 -25.93
C LEU A 796 16.52 -32.25 -25.40
N ALA A 797 16.12 -33.17 -26.29
CA ALA A 797 15.64 -34.48 -25.87
C ALA A 797 16.72 -35.33 -25.17
N ASP A 798 17.98 -35.22 -25.59
CA ASP A 798 19.11 -35.87 -24.90
C ASP A 798 19.35 -35.29 -23.50
N ASP A 799 19.28 -33.96 -23.37
CA ASP A 799 19.45 -33.28 -22.07
C ASP A 799 18.36 -33.73 -21.10
N ILE A 800 17.09 -33.64 -21.51
CA ILE A 800 15.94 -34.09 -20.73
C ILE A 800 16.09 -35.55 -20.30
N ARG A 801 16.51 -36.45 -21.21
CA ARG A 801 16.70 -37.87 -20.88
C ARG A 801 17.80 -38.08 -19.84
N LYS A 802 18.95 -37.41 -19.94
CA LYS A 802 20.02 -37.55 -18.94
C LYS A 802 19.59 -37.08 -17.56
N LEU A 803 18.89 -35.94 -17.48
CA LEU A 803 18.37 -35.42 -16.21
C LEU A 803 17.30 -36.35 -15.63
N TYR A 804 16.38 -36.83 -16.47
CA TYR A 804 15.36 -37.80 -16.10
C TYR A 804 15.99 -39.10 -15.56
N ASP A 805 16.89 -39.73 -16.31
CA ASP A 805 17.52 -41.00 -15.94
C ASP A 805 18.28 -40.87 -14.62
N TYR A 806 18.99 -39.75 -14.42
CA TYR A 806 19.68 -39.46 -13.16
C TYR A 806 18.72 -39.36 -11.98
N LEU A 807 17.64 -38.58 -12.12
CA LEU A 807 16.64 -38.41 -11.06
C LEU A 807 15.91 -39.73 -10.75
N LYS A 808 15.56 -40.52 -11.78
CA LYS A 808 14.97 -41.85 -11.59
C LYS A 808 15.92 -42.79 -10.86
N ALA A 809 17.21 -42.78 -11.21
CA ALA A 809 18.23 -43.57 -10.51
C ALA A 809 18.41 -43.16 -9.03
N LYS A 810 18.10 -41.90 -8.68
CA LYS A 810 18.09 -41.40 -7.31
C LYS A 810 16.79 -41.68 -6.54
N GLY A 811 15.84 -42.38 -7.16
CA GLY A 811 14.58 -42.78 -6.52
C GLY A 811 13.47 -41.73 -6.59
N VAL A 812 13.61 -40.68 -7.42
CA VAL A 812 12.51 -39.74 -7.67
C VAL A 812 11.37 -40.47 -8.37
N GLU A 813 10.16 -40.40 -7.81
CA GLU A 813 8.98 -41.10 -8.35
C GLU A 813 8.53 -40.45 -9.66
N ARG A 814 8.44 -39.11 -9.69
CA ARG A 814 7.93 -38.34 -10.84
C ARG A 814 8.86 -37.18 -11.18
N VAL A 815 9.19 -37.04 -12.46
CA VAL A 815 9.91 -35.87 -12.98
C VAL A 815 8.89 -34.92 -13.62
N ALA A 816 9.07 -33.62 -13.43
CA ALA A 816 8.21 -32.59 -14.01
C ALA A 816 9.04 -31.57 -14.80
N MET A 817 8.43 -30.95 -15.81
CA MET A 817 9.04 -29.84 -16.57
C MET A 817 7.96 -28.84 -17.02
N TRP A 818 8.38 -27.61 -17.30
CA TRP A 818 7.56 -26.64 -18.01
C TRP A 818 7.37 -27.08 -19.47
N CYS A 819 6.16 -26.91 -19.99
CA CYS A 819 5.79 -27.58 -21.24
C CYS A 819 6.01 -26.75 -22.51
N ASP A 820 6.40 -25.47 -22.40
CA ASP A 820 6.48 -24.53 -23.53
C ASP A 820 7.43 -25.00 -24.63
N GLN A 821 8.52 -25.70 -24.28
CA GLN A 821 9.45 -26.28 -25.24
C GLN A 821 8.87 -27.42 -26.07
N LEU A 822 7.74 -27.99 -25.64
CA LEU A 822 7.02 -29.07 -26.33
C LEU A 822 5.84 -28.55 -27.15
N GLU A 823 5.59 -27.23 -27.14
CA GLU A 823 4.42 -26.62 -27.80
C GLU A 823 4.79 -26.00 -29.16
N PRO A 824 4.11 -26.39 -30.26
CA PRO A 824 4.38 -25.83 -31.59
C PRO A 824 4.15 -24.32 -31.69
N ASP A 825 3.18 -23.77 -30.97
CA ASP A 825 2.80 -22.35 -31.13
C ASP A 825 3.75 -21.39 -30.38
N ARG A 826 4.44 -21.88 -29.35
CA ARG A 826 5.46 -21.12 -28.62
C ARG A 826 6.86 -21.30 -29.21
N THR A 827 7.13 -22.48 -29.76
CA THR A 827 8.41 -22.80 -30.42
C THR A 827 8.43 -22.44 -31.90
N GLY A 828 7.27 -22.42 -32.57
CA GLY A 828 7.09 -22.26 -34.02
C GLY A 828 6.98 -20.82 -34.53
N GLY A 829 7.13 -19.82 -33.65
CA GLY A 829 7.43 -18.43 -34.04
C GLY A 829 8.93 -18.13 -34.13
N TYR A 830 9.79 -18.96 -33.52
CA TYR A 830 11.25 -18.85 -33.55
C TYR A 830 11.79 -19.91 -34.51
N ALA A 831 11.76 -19.57 -35.81
CA ALA A 831 11.75 -20.51 -36.91
C ALA A 831 13.01 -21.38 -37.22
N PRO A 832 14.08 -21.52 -36.40
CA PRO A 832 15.06 -22.57 -36.67
C PRO A 832 15.09 -23.76 -35.69
N TYR A 833 14.45 -23.72 -34.51
CA TYR A 833 14.77 -24.71 -33.46
C TYR A 833 13.82 -25.91 -33.34
N PHE A 834 12.57 -25.82 -33.81
CA PHE A 834 11.57 -26.90 -33.80
C PHE A 834 11.55 -27.80 -32.54
N THR A 835 11.75 -27.21 -31.35
CA THR A 835 11.93 -27.95 -30.09
C THR A 835 10.74 -28.82 -29.70
N HIS A 836 9.55 -28.52 -30.21
CA HIS A 836 8.36 -29.33 -29.98
C HIS A 836 8.47 -30.80 -30.45
N PHE A 837 9.36 -31.12 -31.40
CA PHE A 837 9.64 -32.50 -31.78
C PHE A 837 10.32 -33.32 -30.68
N ALA A 838 10.94 -32.67 -29.68
CA ALA A 838 11.48 -33.35 -28.51
C ALA A 838 10.39 -34.12 -27.75
N ALA A 839 9.12 -33.71 -27.85
CA ALA A 839 7.99 -34.38 -27.21
C ALA A 839 7.86 -35.85 -27.62
N ASP A 840 8.31 -36.23 -28.82
CA ASP A 840 8.26 -37.61 -29.32
C ASP A 840 9.48 -38.46 -28.92
N LEU A 841 10.50 -37.83 -28.33
CA LEU A 841 11.80 -38.45 -28.02
C LEU A 841 12.05 -38.61 -26.51
N ILE A 842 11.16 -38.09 -25.66
CA ILE A 842 11.33 -38.09 -24.20
C ILE A 842 10.34 -39.05 -23.49
N PRO A 843 10.68 -39.52 -22.27
CA PRO A 843 9.79 -40.37 -21.47
C PRO A 843 8.42 -39.71 -21.19
N LYS A 844 7.35 -40.49 -21.33
CA LYS A 844 5.96 -40.00 -21.24
C LYS A 844 5.41 -39.85 -19.83
N ASP A 845 6.10 -40.42 -18.84
CA ASP A 845 5.76 -40.30 -17.43
C ASP A 845 6.24 -38.96 -16.80
N ILE A 846 6.99 -38.15 -17.56
CA ILE A 846 7.33 -36.76 -17.21
C ILE A 846 6.05 -35.92 -17.22
N VAL A 847 5.77 -35.24 -16.10
CA VAL A 847 4.59 -34.38 -15.96
C VAL A 847 4.84 -33.01 -16.54
N GLN A 848 3.94 -32.58 -17.42
CA GLN A 848 4.05 -31.31 -18.12
C GLN A 848 3.29 -30.22 -17.38
N PHE A 849 4.00 -29.25 -16.82
CA PHE A 849 3.43 -28.05 -16.22
C PHE A 849 3.23 -27.01 -17.33
N CYS A 850 1.99 -26.79 -17.73
CA CYS A 850 1.66 -25.99 -18.92
C CYS A 850 1.17 -24.61 -18.58
N TRP A 851 2.06 -23.64 -18.73
CA TRP A 851 1.80 -22.25 -18.40
C TRP A 851 1.24 -21.45 -19.58
N HIS A 852 0.09 -20.80 -19.35
CA HIS A 852 -0.59 -19.94 -20.33
C HIS A 852 -1.31 -18.82 -19.58
N TYR A 853 -0.92 -17.58 -19.83
CA TYR A 853 -1.34 -16.45 -18.98
C TYR A 853 -2.41 -15.54 -19.61
N ASP A 854 -2.62 -15.63 -20.92
CA ASP A 854 -3.64 -14.85 -21.60
C ASP A 854 -5.05 -15.32 -21.20
N ALA A 855 -5.98 -14.38 -21.10
CA ALA A 855 -7.39 -14.73 -20.97
C ALA A 855 -7.91 -15.33 -22.28
N ARG A 856 -8.13 -16.64 -22.30
CA ARG A 856 -8.63 -17.38 -23.47
C ARG A 856 -9.89 -18.18 -23.10
N PRO A 857 -10.82 -18.37 -24.06
CA PRO A 857 -12.00 -19.19 -23.84
C PRO A 857 -11.66 -20.69 -23.72
N THR A 858 -10.61 -21.15 -24.40
CA THR A 858 -10.15 -22.54 -24.41
C THR A 858 -8.62 -22.64 -24.41
N PHE A 859 -8.10 -23.77 -23.93
CA PHE A 859 -6.67 -24.05 -23.82
C PHE A 859 -6.30 -25.37 -24.53
N PRO A 860 -6.23 -25.38 -25.88
CA PRO A 860 -6.04 -26.60 -26.67
C PRO A 860 -4.72 -27.35 -26.39
N TRP A 861 -3.68 -26.66 -25.90
CA TRP A 861 -2.39 -27.27 -25.60
C TRP A 861 -2.45 -28.37 -24.53
N LEU A 862 -3.33 -28.22 -23.54
CA LEU A 862 -3.58 -29.25 -22.54
C LEU A 862 -3.95 -30.59 -23.19
N THR A 863 -4.76 -30.55 -24.25
CA THR A 863 -5.15 -31.76 -25.00
C THR A 863 -4.03 -32.25 -25.89
N ARG A 864 -3.31 -31.37 -26.59
CA ARG A 864 -2.24 -31.78 -27.51
C ARG A 864 -1.15 -32.60 -26.83
N LEU A 865 -0.70 -32.19 -25.64
CA LEU A 865 0.33 -32.91 -24.89
C LEU A 865 -0.22 -34.20 -24.25
N ARG A 866 -1.46 -34.16 -23.78
CA ARG A 866 -2.13 -35.37 -23.29
C ARG A 866 -2.30 -36.42 -24.39
N ASP A 867 -2.64 -36.01 -25.61
CA ASP A 867 -2.78 -36.90 -26.76
C ASP A 867 -1.40 -37.47 -27.20
N LYS A 868 -0.29 -36.81 -26.84
CA LYS A 868 1.08 -37.36 -26.93
C LYS A 868 1.48 -38.29 -25.79
N GLY A 869 0.58 -38.56 -24.84
CA GLY A 869 0.76 -39.51 -23.74
C GLY A 869 1.21 -38.91 -22.40
N PHE A 870 1.33 -37.59 -22.28
CA PHE A 870 1.78 -36.93 -21.05
C PHE A 870 0.64 -36.70 -20.06
N GLU A 871 0.94 -36.77 -18.76
CA GLU A 871 0.12 -36.11 -17.75
C GLU A 871 0.43 -34.61 -17.75
N VAL A 872 -0.62 -33.78 -17.62
CA VAL A 872 -0.51 -32.32 -17.76
C VAL A 872 -1.11 -31.63 -16.53
N VAL A 873 -0.50 -30.53 -16.11
CA VAL A 873 -1.00 -29.61 -15.08
C VAL A 873 -1.19 -28.24 -15.71
N ALA A 874 -2.39 -27.68 -15.60
CA ALA A 874 -2.68 -26.33 -16.08
C ALA A 874 -2.05 -25.27 -15.16
N CYS A 875 -1.29 -24.33 -15.70
CA CYS A 875 -0.54 -23.35 -14.91
C CYS A 875 -0.89 -21.89 -15.25
N GLY A 876 -1.68 -21.23 -14.40
CA GLY A 876 -2.03 -19.81 -14.56
C GLY A 876 -1.18 -18.91 -13.65
N TRP A 877 -1.10 -17.62 -13.96
CA TRP A 877 -0.37 -16.65 -13.15
C TRP A 877 -1.33 -15.80 -12.30
N TYR A 878 -1.50 -14.52 -12.65
CA TYR A 878 -2.35 -13.60 -11.87
C TYR A 878 -3.52 -12.98 -12.64
N HIS A 879 -3.64 -13.20 -13.95
CA HIS A 879 -4.74 -12.62 -14.71
C HIS A 879 -6.06 -13.30 -14.35
N ALA A 880 -6.93 -12.61 -13.62
CA ALA A 880 -8.07 -13.21 -12.93
C ALA A 880 -9.04 -13.97 -13.87
N GLN A 881 -9.25 -13.50 -15.10
CA GLN A 881 -10.05 -14.22 -16.11
C GLN A 881 -9.38 -15.51 -16.61
N ASN A 882 -8.04 -15.50 -16.75
CA ASN A 882 -7.27 -16.67 -17.14
C ASN A 882 -7.35 -17.72 -16.03
N VAL A 883 -7.01 -17.35 -14.80
CA VAL A 883 -7.04 -18.25 -13.63
C VAL A 883 -8.42 -18.88 -13.46
N TRP A 884 -9.49 -18.08 -13.57
CA TRP A 884 -10.87 -18.57 -13.46
C TRP A 884 -11.20 -19.65 -14.50
N ARG A 885 -10.93 -19.41 -15.79
CA ARG A 885 -11.27 -20.39 -16.85
C ARG A 885 -10.29 -21.55 -16.93
N PHE A 886 -9.00 -21.32 -16.69
CA PHE A 886 -7.97 -22.32 -16.94
C PHE A 886 -8.02 -23.48 -15.93
N ALA A 887 -8.36 -23.20 -14.67
CA ALA A 887 -8.63 -24.23 -13.68
C ALA A 887 -9.88 -25.07 -14.01
N ALA A 888 -10.94 -24.46 -14.54
CA ALA A 888 -12.12 -25.22 -15.01
C ALA A 888 -11.80 -26.07 -16.25
N GLU A 889 -11.04 -25.54 -17.20
CA GLU A 889 -10.63 -26.28 -18.40
C GLU A 889 -9.75 -27.50 -18.07
N SER A 890 -8.93 -27.40 -17.02
CA SER A 890 -8.15 -28.54 -16.48
C SER A 890 -9.04 -29.74 -16.14
N PHE A 891 -10.24 -29.49 -15.59
CA PHE A 891 -11.22 -30.52 -15.30
C PHE A 891 -11.91 -31.03 -16.56
N ASP A 892 -12.40 -30.13 -17.43
CA ASP A 892 -13.07 -30.49 -18.70
C ASP A 892 -12.20 -31.43 -19.55
N ARG A 893 -10.87 -31.20 -19.53
CA ARG A 893 -9.88 -31.98 -20.28
C ARG A 893 -9.29 -33.14 -19.49
N LYS A 894 -9.77 -33.44 -18.28
CA LYS A 894 -9.30 -34.54 -17.42
C LYS A 894 -7.78 -34.53 -17.23
N THR A 895 -7.21 -33.34 -17.04
CA THR A 895 -5.78 -33.20 -16.73
C THR A 895 -5.54 -33.50 -15.24
N LEU A 896 -4.27 -33.54 -14.81
CA LEU A 896 -3.93 -33.92 -13.43
C LEU A 896 -4.41 -32.89 -12.39
N GLY A 897 -4.40 -31.61 -12.77
CA GLY A 897 -4.88 -30.54 -11.91
C GLY A 897 -4.46 -29.15 -12.35
N TYR A 898 -4.41 -28.24 -11.38
CA TYR A 898 -4.08 -26.83 -11.59
C TYR A 898 -2.96 -26.40 -10.63
N CYS A 899 -1.99 -25.65 -11.14
CA CYS A 899 -0.93 -25.03 -10.34
C CYS A 899 -0.84 -23.54 -10.65
N GLY A 900 -1.19 -22.67 -9.71
CA GLY A 900 -0.91 -21.24 -9.86
C GLY A 900 0.61 -21.00 -9.89
N THR A 901 1.07 -19.91 -10.51
CA THR A 901 2.50 -19.56 -10.58
C THR A 901 2.77 -18.18 -10.02
N THR A 902 4.00 -17.95 -9.53
CA THR A 902 4.49 -16.64 -9.10
C THR A 902 6.00 -16.55 -9.34
N TRP A 903 6.41 -15.69 -10.28
CA TRP A 903 7.82 -15.53 -10.69
C TRP A 903 8.58 -14.44 -9.92
N TYR A 904 8.13 -14.13 -8.71
CA TYR A 904 8.77 -13.15 -7.81
C TYR A 904 8.76 -13.67 -6.36
N GLY A 905 9.41 -12.93 -5.46
CA GLY A 905 9.49 -13.25 -4.03
C GLY A 905 8.12 -13.42 -3.36
N VAL A 906 8.10 -14.19 -2.27
CA VAL A 906 6.88 -14.62 -1.57
C VAL A 906 6.04 -13.47 -1.01
N THR A 907 6.63 -12.30 -0.76
CA THR A 907 5.90 -11.12 -0.23
C THR A 907 4.83 -10.59 -1.20
N GLY A 908 4.93 -10.93 -2.50
CA GLY A 908 3.92 -10.61 -3.51
C GLY A 908 2.51 -11.11 -3.15
N PHE A 909 2.39 -12.21 -2.40
CA PHE A 909 1.11 -12.81 -2.02
C PHE A 909 0.25 -11.94 -1.10
N ALA A 910 0.81 -10.92 -0.45
CA ALA A 910 0.06 -9.97 0.39
C ALA A 910 0.09 -8.53 -0.15
N THR A 911 0.92 -8.25 -1.16
CA THR A 911 1.17 -6.89 -1.65
C THR A 911 0.64 -6.68 -3.06
N ALA A 912 0.61 -7.71 -3.91
CA ALA A 912 0.11 -7.64 -5.28
C ALA A 912 -1.36 -8.10 -5.37
N VAL A 913 -2.27 -7.15 -5.64
CA VAL A 913 -3.72 -7.41 -5.67
C VAL A 913 -4.14 -8.47 -6.70
N ASP A 914 -3.49 -8.51 -7.86
CA ASP A 914 -3.76 -9.51 -8.89
C ASP A 914 -3.42 -10.92 -8.39
N LEU A 915 -2.26 -11.08 -7.74
CA LEU A 915 -1.82 -12.35 -7.20
C LEU A 915 -2.70 -12.80 -6.02
N MET A 916 -3.03 -11.88 -5.09
CA MET A 916 -3.97 -12.16 -4.01
C MET A 916 -5.31 -12.70 -4.54
N THR A 917 -5.82 -12.07 -5.60
CA THR A 917 -7.05 -12.51 -6.27
C THR A 917 -6.88 -13.87 -6.93
N ALA A 918 -5.79 -14.07 -7.66
CA ALA A 918 -5.52 -15.28 -8.39
C ALA A 918 -5.44 -16.50 -7.49
N VAL A 919 -4.88 -16.37 -6.29
CA VAL A 919 -4.81 -17.49 -5.35
C VAL A 919 -6.20 -17.92 -4.88
N VAL A 920 -7.04 -16.96 -4.54
CA VAL A 920 -8.45 -17.23 -4.17
C VAL A 920 -9.19 -17.88 -5.34
N LEU A 921 -9.06 -17.35 -6.56
CA LEU A 921 -9.72 -17.89 -7.74
C LEU A 921 -9.17 -19.27 -8.12
N GLY A 922 -7.87 -19.50 -8.01
CA GLY A 922 -7.24 -20.79 -8.26
C GLY A 922 -7.76 -21.85 -7.30
N ALA A 923 -7.81 -21.54 -5.99
CA ALA A 923 -8.39 -22.43 -4.98
C ALA A 923 -9.85 -22.74 -5.28
N GLN A 924 -10.63 -21.70 -5.55
CA GLN A 924 -12.06 -21.77 -5.84
C GLN A 924 -12.37 -22.68 -7.04
N ASN A 925 -11.68 -22.48 -8.16
CA ASN A 925 -11.96 -23.18 -9.42
C ASN A 925 -11.25 -24.53 -9.54
N ALA A 926 -10.16 -24.76 -8.80
CA ALA A 926 -9.54 -26.09 -8.72
C ALA A 926 -10.31 -27.04 -7.80
N TRP A 927 -11.07 -26.51 -6.84
CA TRP A 927 -11.87 -27.30 -5.91
C TRP A 927 -13.29 -27.58 -6.42
N SER A 928 -13.96 -26.56 -6.97
CA SER A 928 -15.31 -26.65 -7.51
C SER A 928 -15.35 -25.95 -8.86
N VAL A 929 -15.43 -26.67 -9.97
CA VAL A 929 -15.26 -26.06 -11.30
C VAL A 929 -16.50 -25.30 -11.80
N ASP A 930 -17.67 -25.55 -11.18
CA ASP A 930 -18.95 -24.88 -11.50
C ASP A 930 -19.12 -23.57 -10.70
N ASN A 931 -18.18 -22.64 -10.92
CA ASN A 931 -18.27 -21.29 -10.36
C ASN A 931 -18.82 -20.29 -11.37
N PRO A 932 -19.59 -19.28 -10.90
CA PRO A 932 -20.00 -18.19 -11.76
C PRO A 932 -18.78 -17.47 -12.34
N PRO A 933 -18.90 -16.85 -13.53
CA PRO A 933 -17.83 -16.05 -14.09
C PRO A 933 -17.39 -14.94 -13.14
N ILE A 934 -16.13 -14.50 -13.27
CA ILE A 934 -15.56 -13.48 -12.40
C ILE A 934 -16.38 -12.19 -12.33
N ASN A 935 -17.17 -11.86 -13.36
CA ASN A 935 -18.06 -10.69 -13.34
C ASN A 935 -19.22 -10.80 -12.32
N SER A 936 -19.50 -12.00 -11.83
CA SER A 936 -20.61 -12.34 -10.94
C SER A 936 -20.13 -12.87 -9.58
N ALA A 937 -18.82 -13.07 -9.41
CA ALA A 937 -18.23 -13.52 -8.16
C ALA A 937 -18.17 -12.38 -7.10
N PRO A 938 -18.37 -12.66 -5.80
CA PRO A 938 -18.10 -11.71 -4.73
C PRO A 938 -16.63 -11.27 -4.74
N HIS A 939 -16.32 -10.06 -4.22
CA HIS A 939 -15.00 -9.42 -4.31
C HIS A 939 -13.86 -10.34 -3.84
N PRO A 940 -13.09 -10.98 -4.74
CA PRO A 940 -12.14 -12.02 -4.36
C PRO A 940 -11.00 -11.46 -3.51
N THR A 941 -10.61 -10.22 -3.75
CA THR A 941 -9.62 -9.49 -2.96
C THR A 941 -10.04 -9.30 -1.51
N ASN A 942 -11.29 -8.90 -1.24
CA ASN A 942 -11.78 -8.75 0.14
C ASN A 942 -11.71 -10.09 0.89
N ILE A 943 -12.03 -11.18 0.20
CA ILE A 943 -11.94 -12.53 0.76
C ILE A 943 -10.47 -12.91 1.01
N ALA A 944 -9.58 -12.65 0.05
CA ALA A 944 -8.13 -12.87 0.21
C ALA A 944 -7.58 -12.16 1.45
N GLN A 945 -7.96 -10.89 1.65
CA GLN A 945 -7.58 -10.10 2.83
C GLN A 945 -8.15 -10.69 4.13
N ASP A 946 -9.41 -11.13 4.13
CA ASP A 946 -10.04 -11.74 5.31
C ASP A 946 -9.40 -13.08 5.70
N LEU A 947 -9.05 -13.90 4.70
CA LEU A 947 -8.32 -15.15 4.91
C LEU A 947 -6.88 -14.89 5.35
N TRP A 948 -6.20 -13.88 4.78
CA TRP A 948 -4.86 -13.50 5.22
C TRP A 948 -4.87 -13.00 6.66
N ALA A 949 -5.88 -12.23 7.07
CA ALA A 949 -6.01 -11.77 8.46
C ALA A 949 -6.23 -12.90 9.48
N LEU A 950 -6.66 -14.08 9.05
CA LEU A 950 -6.80 -15.25 9.91
C LEU A 950 -5.44 -15.88 10.27
N VAL A 951 -4.50 -15.90 9.32
CA VAL A 951 -3.25 -16.68 9.43
C VAL A 951 -1.98 -15.83 9.41
N GLY A 952 -2.02 -14.68 8.78
CA GLY A 952 -0.91 -13.73 8.62
C GLY A 952 -0.88 -12.65 9.70
N GLU A 953 -0.03 -11.65 9.47
CA GLU A 953 0.25 -10.56 10.42
C GLU A 953 -0.73 -9.40 10.31
N ARG A 954 -1.52 -9.34 9.24
CA ARG A 954 -2.46 -8.24 9.00
C ARG A 954 -3.66 -8.34 9.95
N PRO A 955 -4.00 -7.27 10.69
CA PRO A 955 -5.26 -7.23 11.43
C PRO A 955 -6.46 -7.39 10.48
N ARG A 956 -7.51 -8.04 10.97
CA ARG A 956 -8.79 -8.04 10.26
C ARG A 956 -9.30 -6.60 10.18
N TRP A 957 -9.90 -6.25 9.04
CA TRP A 957 -10.53 -4.96 8.84
C TRP A 957 -11.50 -4.59 9.98
N GLY A 958 -11.38 -3.38 10.50
CA GLY A 958 -12.26 -2.86 11.56
C GLY A 958 -12.09 -3.57 12.90
N LYS A 959 -10.98 -4.27 13.13
CA LYS A 959 -10.72 -4.95 14.41
C LYS A 959 -10.71 -3.93 15.56
N GLY A 960 -11.60 -4.13 16.53
CA GLY A 960 -11.73 -3.24 17.70
C GLY A 960 -12.70 -2.07 17.49
N THR A 961 -13.21 -1.86 16.28
CA THR A 961 -14.15 -0.79 15.96
C THR A 961 -15.59 -1.27 16.20
N THR A 962 -16.21 -0.84 17.30
CA THR A 962 -17.63 -1.12 17.60
C THR A 962 -18.56 0.03 17.23
N GLN A 963 -18.02 1.25 17.17
CA GLN A 963 -18.71 2.46 16.75
C GLN A 963 -17.81 3.26 15.81
N SER A 964 -18.41 4.02 14.90
CA SER A 964 -17.71 4.86 13.94
C SER A 964 -18.47 6.18 13.75
N ALA A 965 -17.75 7.28 13.57
CA ALA A 965 -18.33 8.59 13.29
C ALA A 965 -17.80 9.14 11.96
N CYS A 966 -18.71 9.53 11.07
CA CYS A 966 -18.33 10.17 9.81
C CYS A 966 -17.85 11.59 10.07
N VAL A 967 -16.75 11.98 9.43
CA VAL A 967 -16.25 13.36 9.44
C VAL A 967 -17.00 14.16 8.38
N ASP A 968 -17.39 15.39 8.72
CA ASP A 968 -18.10 16.26 7.78
C ASP A 968 -17.13 16.79 6.72
N LEU A 969 -17.27 16.28 5.50
CA LEU A 969 -16.48 16.73 4.36
C LEU A 969 -17.15 17.85 3.56
N THR A 970 -18.37 18.26 3.91
CA THR A 970 -19.14 19.27 3.15
C THR A 970 -18.37 20.57 2.90
N PRO A 971 -17.55 21.11 3.84
CA PRO A 971 -16.78 22.32 3.58
C PRO A 971 -15.65 22.17 2.55
N PHE A 972 -15.26 20.93 2.22
CA PHE A 972 -14.07 20.63 1.41
C PHE A 972 -14.41 20.05 0.03
N VAL A 973 -15.67 19.71 -0.24
CA VAL A 973 -16.07 19.16 -1.54
C VAL A 973 -15.89 20.20 -2.63
N ASN A 974 -15.26 19.80 -3.73
CA ASN A 974 -14.94 20.70 -4.85
C ASN A 974 -15.47 20.21 -6.20
N THR A 975 -15.97 18.98 -6.27
CA THR A 975 -16.57 18.43 -7.49
C THR A 975 -17.61 17.35 -7.16
N SER A 976 -18.27 16.81 -8.19
CA SER A 976 -19.09 15.61 -8.09
C SER A 976 -18.42 14.42 -8.78
N LEU A 977 -18.78 13.20 -8.38
CA LEU A 977 -18.15 11.98 -8.88
C LEU A 977 -18.27 11.78 -10.40
N THR A 978 -19.18 12.48 -11.07
CA THR A 978 -19.48 12.31 -12.52
C THR A 978 -19.30 13.61 -13.32
N GLN A 979 -18.76 14.65 -12.71
CA GLN A 979 -18.40 15.89 -13.40
C GLN A 979 -16.89 16.09 -13.26
N TRP A 980 -16.28 16.80 -14.22
CA TRP A 980 -14.91 17.38 -14.24
C TRP A 980 -14.03 16.97 -15.45
N GLY A 981 -13.53 17.92 -16.25
CA GLY A 981 -12.74 17.65 -17.47
C GLY A 981 -13.57 17.09 -18.66
N LYS A 982 -12.92 16.67 -19.76
CA LYS A 982 -13.62 16.12 -20.96
C LYS A 982 -14.43 14.83 -20.69
N GLU A 983 -14.13 14.12 -19.60
CA GLU A 983 -14.76 12.81 -19.26
C GLU A 983 -15.16 12.63 -17.78
N GLY A 984 -15.12 13.63 -16.89
CA GLY A 984 -15.47 13.42 -15.47
C GLY A 984 -14.44 12.58 -14.68
N VAL A 985 -14.59 12.50 -13.35
CA VAL A 985 -13.91 11.46 -12.55
C VAL A 985 -14.41 10.07 -12.98
N VAL A 986 -15.73 9.97 -13.14
CA VAL A 986 -16.46 8.85 -13.74
C VAL A 986 -17.19 9.39 -14.99
N PRO A 987 -17.11 8.72 -16.15
CA PRO A 987 -17.60 9.22 -17.44
C PRO A 987 -19.11 9.37 -17.56
N ASP A 988 -19.88 8.73 -16.68
CA ASP A 988 -21.32 8.82 -16.69
C ASP A 988 -21.93 8.50 -15.32
N ARG A 989 -23.23 8.79 -15.19
CA ARG A 989 -23.96 8.67 -13.94
C ARG A 989 -24.13 7.24 -13.48
N CYS A 990 -24.27 7.04 -12.18
CA CYS A 990 -24.58 5.75 -11.59
C CYS A 990 -25.89 5.81 -10.79
N ALA A 991 -27.00 5.42 -11.44
CA ALA A 991 -28.32 5.47 -10.83
C ALA A 991 -28.41 4.69 -9.50
N ALA A 992 -27.74 3.54 -9.39
CA ALA A 992 -27.74 2.75 -8.16
C ALA A 992 -27.11 3.51 -6.97
N LEU A 993 -26.01 4.24 -7.21
CA LEU A 993 -25.33 5.04 -6.19
C LEU A 993 -26.12 6.32 -5.83
N GLU A 994 -26.81 6.89 -6.80
CA GLU A 994 -27.58 8.12 -6.63
C GLU A 994 -28.90 7.87 -5.88
N GLN A 995 -29.54 6.72 -6.13
CA GLN A 995 -30.81 6.33 -5.52
C GLN A 995 -30.68 5.66 -4.16
N MET A 996 -29.51 5.10 -3.80
CA MET A 996 -29.31 4.51 -2.48
C MET A 996 -29.29 5.56 -1.36
N SER A 997 -29.30 5.10 -0.11
CA SER A 997 -29.10 5.97 1.06
C SER A 997 -27.81 6.79 0.93
N ASP A 998 -27.73 7.89 1.67
CA ASP A 998 -26.52 8.72 1.83
C ASP A 998 -25.39 8.02 2.59
N THR A 999 -25.51 6.71 2.85
CA THR A 999 -24.57 5.96 3.67
C THR A 999 -24.19 4.65 2.97
N ILE A 1000 -22.87 4.41 2.82
CA ILE A 1000 -22.29 3.12 2.45
C ILE A 1000 -21.79 2.43 3.73
N ARG A 1001 -22.04 1.13 3.88
CA ARG A 1001 -21.53 0.34 5.01
C ARG A 1001 -20.55 -0.71 4.53
N CYS A 1002 -19.37 -0.77 5.15
CA CYS A 1002 -18.37 -1.81 4.89
C CYS A 1002 -17.96 -2.46 6.22
N ASN A 1003 -18.38 -3.71 6.45
CA ASN A 1003 -18.06 -4.51 7.65
C ASN A 1003 -18.24 -3.74 8.98
N GLY A 1004 -19.34 -3.00 9.14
CA GLY A 1004 -19.67 -2.26 10.36
C GLY A 1004 -19.21 -0.79 10.37
N VAL A 1005 -18.30 -0.39 9.48
CA VAL A 1005 -17.90 1.01 9.29
C VAL A 1005 -18.89 1.69 8.35
N SER A 1006 -19.42 2.85 8.74
CA SER A 1006 -20.34 3.65 7.92
C SER A 1006 -19.63 4.84 7.30
N PHE A 1007 -19.87 5.08 6.01
CA PHE A 1007 -19.36 6.21 5.25
C PHE A 1007 -20.53 7.06 4.77
N ARG A 1008 -20.61 8.32 5.22
CA ARG A 1008 -21.62 9.28 4.76
C ARG A 1008 -21.17 9.92 3.46
N LEU A 1009 -22.03 9.87 2.44
CA LEU A 1009 -21.90 10.53 1.16
C LEU A 1009 -22.50 11.94 1.24
N VAL A 1010 -21.77 12.94 0.74
CA VAL A 1010 -22.32 14.30 0.58
C VAL A 1010 -23.09 14.35 -0.74
N LYS A 1011 -24.42 14.30 -0.72
CA LYS A 1011 -25.24 14.36 -1.96
C LYS A 1011 -26.64 14.94 -1.72
N GLY A 1012 -27.24 15.50 -2.77
CA GLY A 1012 -28.66 15.85 -2.83
C GLY A 1012 -29.54 14.67 -3.25
N ALA A 1013 -30.86 14.86 -3.23
CA ALA A 1013 -31.80 13.85 -3.71
C ALA A 1013 -31.60 13.59 -5.21
N GLN A 1014 -31.16 12.38 -5.57
CA GLN A 1014 -30.88 11.95 -6.95
C GLN A 1014 -29.77 12.76 -7.67
N THR A 1015 -28.75 13.21 -6.94
CA THR A 1015 -27.53 13.77 -7.54
C THR A 1015 -26.33 12.82 -7.36
N PRO A 1016 -25.32 12.88 -8.23
CA PRO A 1016 -24.04 12.23 -7.97
C PRO A 1016 -23.47 12.69 -6.62
N PRO A 1017 -22.75 11.81 -5.89
CA PRO A 1017 -22.02 12.21 -4.69
C PRO A 1017 -21.02 13.33 -5.00
N LEU A 1018 -20.99 14.33 -4.12
CA LEU A 1018 -19.92 15.31 -4.06
C LEU A 1018 -18.70 14.66 -3.42
N CYS A 1019 -17.52 15.07 -3.87
CA CYS A 1019 -16.26 14.53 -3.42
C CYS A 1019 -15.18 15.61 -3.37
N VAL A 1020 -14.07 15.24 -2.74
CA VAL A 1020 -12.84 16.00 -2.69
C VAL A 1020 -11.87 15.37 -3.70
N ALA A 1021 -11.64 16.02 -4.83
CA ALA A 1021 -10.61 15.62 -5.78
C ALA A 1021 -9.35 16.48 -5.54
N LEU A 1022 -8.16 15.86 -5.52
CA LEU A 1022 -6.88 16.59 -5.45
C LEU A 1022 -6.29 16.78 -6.85
N SER A 1023 -5.24 17.59 -7.01
CA SER A 1023 -4.54 17.75 -8.31
C SER A 1023 -3.91 16.43 -8.84
N SER A 1024 -3.52 16.43 -10.11
CA SER A 1024 -2.81 15.35 -10.81
C SER A 1024 -1.98 15.93 -11.97
N ASP A 1025 -1.15 15.13 -12.66
CA ASP A 1025 -0.30 15.68 -13.74
C ASP A 1025 -1.09 16.22 -14.94
N VAL A 1026 -2.31 15.71 -15.12
CA VAL A 1026 -3.32 16.15 -16.09
C VAL A 1026 -4.35 17.11 -15.51
N THR A 1027 -4.45 17.22 -14.17
CA THR A 1027 -5.38 18.12 -13.47
C THR A 1027 -4.59 19.09 -12.62
N SER A 1028 -4.35 20.27 -13.16
CA SER A 1028 -3.49 21.27 -12.51
C SER A 1028 -4.05 21.75 -11.17
N HIS A 1029 -3.19 22.37 -10.36
CA HIS A 1029 -3.58 22.82 -9.02
C HIS A 1029 -4.57 24.00 -9.06
N GLU A 1030 -4.65 24.74 -10.18
CA GLU A 1030 -5.67 25.78 -10.39
C GLU A 1030 -7.08 25.20 -10.49
N VAL A 1031 -7.17 23.90 -10.75
CA VAL A 1031 -8.40 23.17 -11.06
C VAL A 1031 -8.79 22.29 -9.86
N ALA A 1032 -7.84 21.63 -9.21
CA ALA A 1032 -8.07 20.88 -7.97
C ALA A 1032 -6.92 21.12 -6.98
N PRO A 1033 -7.18 21.24 -5.67
CA PRO A 1033 -6.15 21.59 -4.70
C PRO A 1033 -5.06 20.52 -4.61
N ASP A 1034 -3.83 20.96 -4.40
CA ASP A 1034 -2.68 20.10 -4.09
C ASP A 1034 -2.78 19.47 -2.69
N LEU A 1035 -3.50 20.13 -1.79
CA LEU A 1035 -3.61 19.80 -0.38
C LEU A 1035 -5.03 20.04 0.11
N VAL A 1036 -5.57 19.10 0.88
CA VAL A 1036 -6.78 19.30 1.68
C VAL A 1036 -6.51 18.96 3.14
N VAL A 1037 -6.96 19.81 4.07
CA VAL A 1037 -6.76 19.66 5.51
C VAL A 1037 -8.10 19.55 6.21
N VAL A 1038 -8.41 18.37 6.73
CA VAL A 1038 -9.67 18.09 7.41
C VAL A 1038 -9.45 18.04 8.93
N PRO A 1039 -10.10 18.91 9.73
CA PRO A 1039 -10.02 18.86 11.18
C PRO A 1039 -10.72 17.61 11.72
N VAL A 1040 -10.09 16.94 12.69
CA VAL A 1040 -10.64 15.73 13.36
C VAL A 1040 -10.89 16.00 14.84
N ASN A 1041 -9.93 16.61 15.53
CA ASN A 1041 -9.98 16.98 16.95
C ASN A 1041 -10.51 15.85 17.87
N ALA A 1042 -10.05 14.62 17.65
CA ALA A 1042 -10.54 13.45 18.38
C ALA A 1042 -9.44 12.41 18.62
N LYS A 1043 -9.54 11.71 19.75
CA LYS A 1043 -8.82 10.45 19.99
C LYS A 1043 -9.54 9.34 19.24
N THR A 1044 -8.83 8.65 18.36
CA THR A 1044 -9.39 7.57 17.55
C THR A 1044 -8.34 6.49 17.32
N PRO A 1045 -8.69 5.20 17.36
CA PRO A 1045 -7.76 4.12 17.05
C PRO A 1045 -7.52 3.93 15.56
N ALA A 1046 -8.40 4.46 14.69
CA ALA A 1046 -8.27 4.33 13.24
C ALA A 1046 -9.01 5.43 12.47
N ILE A 1047 -8.54 5.69 11.25
CA ILE A 1047 -9.22 6.51 10.25
C ILE A 1047 -9.57 5.60 9.06
N TYR A 1048 -10.77 5.78 8.52
CA TYR A 1048 -11.25 5.10 7.33
C TYR A 1048 -11.51 6.11 6.22
N LEU A 1049 -10.91 5.90 5.05
CA LEU A 1049 -11.04 6.76 3.88
C LEU A 1049 -11.73 6.00 2.75
N LEU A 1050 -12.89 6.49 2.31
CA LEU A 1050 -13.56 5.99 1.10
C LEU A 1050 -13.05 6.77 -0.10
N MET A 1051 -12.37 6.08 -1.02
CA MET A 1051 -11.58 6.69 -2.09
C MET A 1051 -11.75 5.98 -3.43
N THR A 1052 -11.36 6.68 -4.49
CA THR A 1052 -11.19 6.19 -5.86
C THR A 1052 -10.16 7.07 -6.59
N THR A 1053 -9.78 6.72 -7.82
CA THR A 1053 -9.06 7.63 -8.72
C THR A 1053 -9.74 7.75 -10.08
N THR A 1054 -9.31 8.72 -10.90
CA THR A 1054 -9.58 8.72 -12.35
C THR A 1054 -8.99 7.46 -13.02
N ALA A 1055 -9.46 7.13 -14.23
CA ALA A 1055 -8.95 6.01 -15.01
C ALA A 1055 -7.57 6.31 -15.62
N ARG A 1056 -6.79 5.27 -15.86
CA ARG A 1056 -5.49 5.39 -16.55
C ARG A 1056 -5.65 5.85 -18.02
N PRO A 1057 -4.68 6.61 -18.56
CA PRO A 1057 -4.64 6.98 -19.98
C PRO A 1057 -4.50 5.78 -20.93
N VAL A 1058 -3.85 4.68 -20.49
CA VAL A 1058 -3.61 3.48 -21.29
C VAL A 1058 -4.27 2.27 -20.63
N ARG A 1059 -5.30 1.71 -21.28
CA ARG A 1059 -5.87 0.40 -20.91
C ARG A 1059 -4.95 -0.70 -21.41
N THR A 1060 -3.94 -1.09 -20.64
CA THR A 1060 -3.09 -2.21 -21.02
C THR A 1060 -3.77 -3.54 -20.67
N GLU A 1061 -4.40 -4.14 -21.68
CA GLU A 1061 -4.75 -5.56 -21.66
C GLU A 1061 -3.48 -6.44 -21.64
N ASP A 1062 -2.32 -5.89 -22.02
CA ASP A 1062 -1.02 -6.54 -21.99
C ASP A 1062 -0.52 -6.78 -20.56
N LEU A 1063 -0.40 -8.07 -20.24
CA LEU A 1063 0.06 -8.64 -18.98
C LEU A 1063 1.42 -8.08 -18.52
N TYR A 1064 2.33 -7.80 -19.45
CA TYR A 1064 3.71 -7.36 -19.16
C TYR A 1064 3.84 -5.84 -18.98
N GLN A 1065 2.78 -5.08 -19.28
CA GLN A 1065 2.76 -3.63 -19.11
C GLN A 1065 2.03 -3.20 -17.84
N ARG A 1066 1.18 -4.05 -17.26
CA ARG A 1066 0.54 -3.81 -15.96
C ARG A 1066 1.62 -3.69 -14.86
N GLY A 1067 1.56 -2.63 -14.05
CA GLY A 1067 2.55 -2.33 -13.01
C GLY A 1067 3.81 -1.57 -13.50
N ARG A 1068 4.13 -1.57 -14.80
CA ARG A 1068 5.26 -0.77 -15.35
C ARG A 1068 4.87 0.68 -15.59
N THR A 1069 3.61 0.94 -15.90
CA THR A 1069 3.06 2.28 -16.18
C THR A 1069 2.21 2.82 -15.03
N ASP A 1070 1.96 2.01 -14.00
CA ASP A 1070 1.15 2.41 -12.85
C ASP A 1070 1.93 3.43 -12.00
N PRO A 1071 1.31 4.54 -11.57
CA PRO A 1071 1.99 5.46 -10.68
C PRO A 1071 2.25 4.74 -9.36
N ARG A 1072 3.49 4.77 -8.87
CA ARG A 1072 3.82 4.13 -7.58
C ARG A 1072 3.03 4.76 -6.43
N LYS A 1073 2.99 6.09 -6.37
CA LYS A 1073 2.37 6.90 -5.33
C LYS A 1073 1.31 7.83 -5.94
N VAL A 1074 0.14 7.91 -5.30
CA VAL A 1074 -1.00 8.72 -5.75
C VAL A 1074 -1.18 9.95 -4.88
N ALA A 1075 -1.08 9.77 -3.56
CA ALA A 1075 -1.18 10.85 -2.58
C ALA A 1075 -0.41 10.48 -1.30
N THR A 1076 -0.37 11.40 -0.34
CA THR A 1076 0.16 11.17 1.01
C THR A 1076 -0.87 11.56 2.04
N LEU A 1077 -1.15 10.66 2.95
CA LEU A 1077 -1.93 10.92 4.15
C LEU A 1077 -0.97 11.41 5.24
N VAL A 1078 -1.21 12.62 5.75
CA VAL A 1078 -0.50 13.15 6.91
C VAL A 1078 -1.48 13.31 8.06
N VAL A 1079 -1.18 12.71 9.20
CA VAL A 1079 -1.99 12.80 10.41
C VAL A 1079 -1.23 13.64 11.42
N ARG A 1080 -1.75 14.82 11.74
CA ARG A 1080 -1.14 15.73 12.71
C ARG A 1080 -1.86 15.62 14.05
N TYR A 1081 -1.10 15.42 15.11
CA TYR A 1081 -1.61 15.30 16.46
C TYR A 1081 -1.63 16.66 17.18
N ALA A 1082 -2.45 16.75 18.22
CA ALA A 1082 -2.56 17.94 19.05
C ALA A 1082 -1.25 18.32 19.77
N ASP A 1083 -0.34 17.36 19.98
CA ASP A 1083 1.00 17.58 20.54
C ASP A 1083 2.02 18.14 19.53
N GLY A 1084 1.60 18.33 18.27
CA GLY A 1084 2.44 18.83 17.18
C GLY A 1084 3.17 17.74 16.39
N SER A 1085 3.17 16.48 16.84
CA SER A 1085 3.77 15.37 16.08
C SER A 1085 2.96 15.03 14.82
N GLU A 1086 3.59 14.37 13.85
CA GLU A 1086 2.97 13.94 12.59
C GLU A 1086 3.24 12.46 12.30
N GLU A 1087 2.31 11.82 11.61
CA GLU A 1087 2.50 10.51 10.97
C GLU A 1087 2.20 10.64 9.48
N ARG A 1088 3.07 10.05 8.65
CA ARG A 1088 2.95 10.12 7.18
C ARG A 1088 2.75 8.73 6.60
N THR A 1089 1.87 8.62 5.61
CA THR A 1089 1.58 7.36 4.93
C THR A 1089 1.32 7.57 3.46
N ASP A 1090 2.16 6.97 2.63
CA ASP A 1090 2.03 7.01 1.17
C ASP A 1090 0.83 6.19 0.69
N LEU A 1091 -0.08 6.83 -0.04
CA LEU A 1091 -1.20 6.18 -0.70
C LEU A 1091 -0.75 5.68 -2.08
N LEU A 1092 -0.21 4.46 -2.09
CA LEU A 1092 0.22 3.75 -3.30
C LEU A 1092 -0.98 3.21 -4.12
N PHE A 1093 -0.85 3.30 -5.45
CA PHE A 1093 -1.86 2.82 -6.41
C PHE A 1093 -1.97 1.29 -6.35
N ARG A 1094 -3.20 0.76 -6.46
CA ARG A 1094 -3.59 -0.66 -6.31
C ARG A 1094 -3.22 -1.32 -4.98
N ARG A 1095 -2.60 -0.57 -4.07
CA ARG A 1095 -2.36 -0.98 -2.68
C ARG A 1095 -3.37 -0.34 -1.73
N HIS A 1096 -3.48 0.99 -1.74
CA HIS A 1096 -4.38 1.73 -0.85
C HIS A 1096 -5.57 2.35 -1.60
N VAL A 1097 -5.42 2.63 -2.88
CA VAL A 1097 -6.44 3.23 -3.74
C VAL A 1097 -6.32 2.69 -5.16
N THR A 1098 -7.42 2.62 -5.91
CA THR A 1098 -7.43 2.17 -7.31
C THR A 1098 -8.37 3.03 -8.15
N GLU A 1099 -8.30 2.85 -9.47
CA GLU A 1099 -9.15 3.51 -10.45
C GLU A 1099 -10.63 3.15 -10.30
N TRP A 1100 -11.49 4.11 -10.64
CA TRP A 1100 -12.94 4.00 -10.43
C TRP A 1100 -13.57 2.79 -11.13
N ASN A 1101 -12.97 2.26 -12.19
CA ASN A 1101 -13.49 1.11 -12.93
C ASN A 1101 -12.74 -0.20 -12.67
N ASP A 1102 -11.88 -0.25 -11.65
CA ASP A 1102 -11.15 -1.47 -11.31
C ASP A 1102 -12.07 -2.52 -10.70
N ARG A 1103 -12.02 -3.73 -11.25
CA ARG A 1103 -12.77 -4.88 -10.74
C ARG A 1103 -12.16 -5.45 -9.46
N LEU A 1104 -10.84 -5.44 -9.35
CA LEU A 1104 -10.10 -6.20 -8.34
C LEU A 1104 -9.94 -5.43 -7.03
N GLY A 1105 -9.86 -4.10 -7.07
CA GLY A 1105 -9.70 -3.30 -5.86
C GLY A 1105 -8.22 -3.16 -5.48
N CYS A 1106 -7.92 -3.30 -4.19
CA CYS A 1106 -6.57 -3.03 -3.69
C CYS A 1106 -6.05 -4.12 -2.75
N SER A 1107 -4.74 -4.26 -2.59
CA SER A 1107 -4.19 -5.24 -1.63
C SER A 1107 -4.39 -4.83 -0.16
N HIS A 1108 -4.41 -3.53 0.16
CA HIS A 1108 -4.51 -2.99 1.53
C HIS A 1108 -5.79 -2.16 1.79
N ALA A 1109 -6.63 -1.94 0.78
CA ALA A 1109 -7.95 -1.34 0.92
C ALA A 1109 -9.05 -2.32 0.47
N ARG A 1110 -10.25 -2.21 1.06
CA ARG A 1110 -11.39 -3.07 0.74
C ARG A 1110 -12.26 -2.43 -0.30
N ILE A 1111 -12.84 -3.22 -1.20
CA ILE A 1111 -13.98 -2.73 -1.98
C ILE A 1111 -15.14 -2.55 -1.01
N ALA A 1112 -15.57 -1.29 -0.83
CA ALA A 1112 -16.68 -0.92 0.04
C ALA A 1112 -18.00 -0.86 -0.72
N TRP A 1113 -17.96 -0.53 -2.01
CA TRP A 1113 -19.11 -0.51 -2.89
C TRP A 1113 -18.68 -0.71 -4.34
N GLN A 1114 -19.50 -1.44 -5.11
CA GLN A 1114 -19.38 -1.58 -6.55
C GLN A 1114 -20.76 -1.55 -7.21
N GLY A 1115 -20.87 -0.90 -8.36
CA GLY A 1115 -22.09 -0.84 -9.15
C GLY A 1115 -21.80 -0.58 -10.61
N LYS A 1116 -22.84 -0.48 -11.43
CA LYS A 1116 -22.70 -0.15 -12.85
C LYS A 1116 -23.17 1.27 -13.13
N THR A 1117 -22.44 1.98 -13.99
CA THR A 1117 -22.88 3.25 -14.56
C THR A 1117 -24.01 3.01 -15.57
N GLN A 1118 -24.65 4.07 -16.05
CA GLN A 1118 -25.74 3.99 -17.04
C GLN A 1118 -25.29 3.32 -18.35
N ARG A 1119 -24.03 3.52 -18.76
CA ARG A 1119 -23.39 2.88 -19.91
C ARG A 1119 -22.86 1.47 -19.63
N GLY A 1120 -23.05 0.97 -18.41
CA GLY A 1120 -22.68 -0.39 -18.01
C GLY A 1120 -21.23 -0.56 -17.56
N TYR A 1121 -20.46 0.52 -17.43
CA TYR A 1121 -19.11 0.45 -16.86
C TYR A 1121 -19.18 0.13 -15.37
N LEU A 1122 -18.18 -0.57 -14.86
CA LEU A 1122 -18.06 -0.80 -13.42
C LEU A 1122 -17.63 0.48 -12.72
N LEU A 1123 -18.26 0.82 -11.60
CA LEU A 1123 -17.84 1.85 -10.66
C LEU A 1123 -17.49 1.20 -9.32
N THR A 1124 -16.32 1.52 -8.79
CA THR A 1124 -15.69 0.92 -7.61
C THR A 1124 -15.29 2.01 -6.63
N LEU A 1125 -15.68 1.84 -5.37
CA LEU A 1125 -15.24 2.67 -4.25
C LEU A 1125 -14.52 1.78 -3.24
N CYS A 1126 -13.30 2.15 -2.89
CA CYS A 1126 -12.46 1.41 -1.96
C CYS A 1126 -12.35 2.14 -0.62
N ALA A 1127 -12.44 1.40 0.48
CA ALA A 1127 -12.19 1.91 1.81
C ALA A 1127 -10.79 1.48 2.27
N TYR A 1128 -9.95 2.46 2.61
CA TYR A 1128 -8.65 2.25 3.26
C TYR A 1128 -8.78 2.47 4.77
N GLU A 1129 -8.18 1.58 5.57
CA GLU A 1129 -8.11 1.67 7.03
C GLU A 1129 -6.68 2.05 7.40
N TRP A 1130 -6.53 3.23 7.99
CA TRP A 1130 -5.30 3.70 8.57
C TRP A 1130 -5.35 3.50 10.09
N HIS A 1131 -4.42 2.71 10.62
CA HIS A 1131 -4.32 2.46 12.06
C HIS A 1131 -3.54 3.58 12.72
N ASN A 1132 -4.11 4.15 13.79
CA ASN A 1132 -3.46 5.21 14.54
C ASN A 1132 -2.40 4.60 15.49
N PRO A 1133 -1.09 4.90 15.32
CA PRO A 1133 -0.04 4.42 16.22
C PRO A 1133 -0.10 5.09 17.60
N LYS A 1134 -0.75 6.25 17.72
CA LYS A 1134 -0.93 7.03 18.96
C LYS A 1134 -2.42 7.24 19.27
N PRO A 1135 -3.19 6.16 19.55
CA PRO A 1135 -4.65 6.24 19.74
C PRO A 1135 -5.07 7.12 20.92
N ASP A 1136 -4.19 7.33 21.90
CA ASP A 1136 -4.43 8.12 23.10
C ASP A 1136 -4.14 9.61 22.93
N VAL A 1137 -3.46 10.01 21.84
CA VAL A 1137 -3.18 11.41 21.51
C VAL A 1137 -4.26 11.90 20.54
N PRO A 1138 -4.95 13.03 20.81
CA PRO A 1138 -5.94 13.55 19.89
C PRO A 1138 -5.31 13.88 18.54
N ILE A 1139 -5.93 13.41 17.45
CA ILE A 1139 -5.62 13.86 16.10
C ILE A 1139 -6.22 15.25 15.94
N ALA A 1140 -5.40 16.25 15.64
CA ALA A 1140 -5.86 17.61 15.36
C ALA A 1140 -6.46 17.68 13.96
N SER A 1141 -5.70 17.23 12.96
CA SER A 1141 -6.13 17.25 11.56
C SER A 1141 -5.55 16.10 10.74
N VAL A 1142 -6.24 15.80 9.65
CA VAL A 1142 -5.84 14.85 8.62
C VAL A 1142 -5.64 15.62 7.32
N LEU A 1143 -4.47 15.47 6.71
CA LEU A 1143 -4.10 16.12 5.49
C LEU A 1143 -3.95 15.09 4.39
N LEU A 1144 -4.38 15.46 3.18
CA LEU A 1144 -4.21 14.65 1.99
C LEU A 1144 -3.50 15.50 0.94
N LEU A 1145 -2.28 15.08 0.62
CA LEU A 1145 -1.36 15.75 -0.30
C LEU A 1145 -1.31 14.99 -1.63
N SER A 1146 -1.58 15.66 -2.74
CA SER A 1146 -1.45 15.02 -4.06
C SER A 1146 0.01 14.75 -4.40
N ALA A 1147 0.27 13.54 -4.88
CA ALA A 1147 1.55 13.18 -5.46
C ALA A 1147 1.68 13.65 -6.93
N ASN A 1148 0.69 14.37 -7.46
CA ASN A 1148 0.68 14.88 -8.83
C ASN A 1148 0.96 13.78 -9.88
N SER A 1149 0.28 12.64 -9.71
CA SER A 1149 0.48 11.44 -10.52
C SER A 1149 -0.42 11.42 -11.77
N ALA A 1150 -0.22 10.45 -12.66
CA ALA A 1150 -1.08 10.22 -13.84
C ALA A 1150 -2.56 9.93 -13.52
N VAL A 1151 -2.85 9.56 -12.27
CA VAL A 1151 -4.21 9.36 -11.78
C VAL A 1151 -4.52 10.35 -10.66
N GLN A 1152 -5.73 10.88 -10.68
CA GLN A 1152 -6.19 11.88 -9.74
C GLN A 1152 -6.77 11.22 -8.49
N PRO A 1153 -6.28 11.51 -7.27
CA PRO A 1153 -6.86 10.99 -6.04
C PRO A 1153 -8.21 11.65 -5.74
N VAL A 1154 -9.21 10.84 -5.38
CA VAL A 1154 -10.56 11.31 -5.02
C VAL A 1154 -11.01 10.70 -3.70
N ILE A 1155 -11.43 11.55 -2.77
CA ILE A 1155 -12.00 11.17 -1.48
C ILE A 1155 -13.50 11.44 -1.49
N VAL A 1156 -14.26 10.38 -1.22
CA VAL A 1156 -15.73 10.40 -1.21
C VAL A 1156 -16.28 10.54 0.22
N SER A 1157 -15.59 9.98 1.21
CA SER A 1157 -15.99 10.05 2.62
C SER A 1157 -14.82 9.76 3.54
N MET A 1158 -14.82 10.33 4.75
CA MET A 1158 -13.88 10.00 5.83
C MET A 1158 -14.65 9.64 7.10
N THR A 1159 -14.15 8.67 7.85
CA THR A 1159 -14.78 8.17 9.07
C THR A 1159 -13.72 7.83 10.11
N ILE A 1160 -13.95 8.12 11.37
CA ILE A 1160 -13.07 7.74 12.48
C ILE A 1160 -13.70 6.63 13.31
N ALA A 1161 -12.88 5.72 13.82
CA ALA A 1161 -13.31 4.77 14.83
C ALA A 1161 -13.60 5.49 16.16
N GLN A 1162 -14.51 4.94 16.96
CA GLN A 1162 -14.75 5.42 18.33
C GLN A 1162 -14.36 4.31 19.32
N ASN A 1163 -13.60 4.68 20.35
CA ASN A 1163 -13.25 3.78 21.45
C ASN A 1163 -14.53 3.32 22.17
N GLU A 1164 -14.55 2.07 22.65
CA GLU A 1164 -15.55 1.67 23.64
C GLU A 1164 -15.45 2.64 24.81
N THR A 1165 -16.51 3.42 25.06
CA THR A 1165 -16.70 3.92 26.42
C THR A 1165 -16.93 2.66 27.25
N PRO A 1166 -16.14 2.36 28.30
CA PRO A 1166 -16.46 1.24 29.16
C PRO A 1166 -17.88 1.49 29.68
N LEU A 1167 -18.81 0.67 29.22
CA LEU A 1167 -20.17 0.63 29.75
C LEU A 1167 -19.99 0.34 31.24
N ARG A 1168 -20.21 1.38 32.07
CA ARG A 1168 -20.28 1.26 33.52
C ARG A 1168 -21.37 0.27 33.92
#